data_AF-A0A9D5K403-F1
#
_entry.id   AF-A0A9D5K403-F1
#
_cell.length_a   1.000
_cell.length_b   1.000
_cell.length_c   1.000
_cell.angle_alpha   90.00
_cell.angle_beta   90.00
_cell.angle_gamma   90.00
#
_symmetry.space_group_name_H-M   'P 1'
#
loop_
_entity.id
_entity.type
_entity.pdbx_description
1 polymer ?
#
loop_
_entity_poly.entity_id
_entity_poly.type
_entity_poly.pdbx_seq_one_letter_code
_entity_poly.pdbx_strand_id
1 'polypeptide(L)'
;MKCVSKVASTIIISLLLHSTARADVGQSAVITLLFPPGARATGLAEAFVAVSDDANATFFNPAGLGQSPLANAWHAFPLEDGIRPTTVTSKKNQSFGARNRIWVGTNKGIYKYSGGSWTTYETYLIEVGDDLEEIAERFLNTEDQEELARAVRLIKRENGIDQKKAQHLRSILTDAAPDLTDDKTQEIIDAILALEEREQNLAGAYGVLATRLDTTLADSLDGKAAEVFEMDDIRFADLVELRVPFSIAVRDSITALRLDLSDRLWVGTQNGLWRYDGASWMYYTTLSGLPSDHITSLAVGPHSEIAVGTDAGVAILDDGIWTAYDDRHLPDLTITSIAFAEPGVLYVGTRQGLARKKEKQWTVFDTTNGLLSPHVSALMYDSQRSLWIGGENGITIYDKTSWKRYKFPDSKIHSFAELDEGKVWIGTNRGAITYREGRQKTGRDGKSAQPPPLWKFYHSKNALEGTAVHDVSVQGKDAWLITDKAVNQYDHADMQFQVFYERLLPAFQIPDLWHIYLAGVIPTNDWGTIGATVNYINFGEIEITDEEGAVEPVTTHSWEGVFGLSYGLPIKEDLSLGLNLKYVHSALAPEYGEGDEGIGRTFAVDAALLKRNLLVEGLSLGLNVQNMGPPIYYVSRDDADPLPFNIKFGLAYKVVSTPLVQLQVITDLNREIVKNSFTGRPDPFWEAFYTDLIKMKEDQTYWEKFNEELREVIAHVGVEFWYANFLALRLGYMHDDIGYRKEISIGLGLSYGNLSFDGSYIHSPKEMSVARHGQWRISLLLKI
;
A
#
# COMPACT_ATOMS: atom_id res chain seq x y z
N MET A 1 -20.00 21.76 -64.07
CA MET A 1 -19.32 22.90 -64.75
C MET A 1 -19.63 24.13 -63.88
N LYS A 2 -18.70 24.88 -63.28
CA LYS A 2 -17.54 25.64 -63.83
C LYS A 2 -17.92 26.50 -65.04
N CYS A 3 -17.60 27.79 -65.16
CA CYS A 3 -17.16 28.83 -64.21
C CYS A 3 -17.17 30.19 -64.98
N VAL A 4 -16.63 31.28 -64.38
CA VAL A 4 -16.24 32.57 -65.04
C VAL A 4 -17.43 33.50 -65.40
N SER A 5 -17.46 34.81 -65.10
CA SER A 5 -16.56 35.74 -64.37
C SER A 5 -17.42 36.73 -63.52
N LYS A 6 -17.00 37.27 -62.35
CA LYS A 6 -15.93 38.29 -62.12
C LYS A 6 -16.15 39.53 -63.02
N VAL A 7 -16.15 40.79 -62.57
CA VAL A 7 -15.82 41.50 -61.30
C VAL A 7 -16.94 42.60 -61.13
N ALA A 8 -17.30 43.22 -60.00
CA ALA A 8 -16.52 43.68 -58.85
C ALA A 8 -17.31 43.90 -57.53
N SER A 9 -16.52 44.23 -56.50
CA SER A 9 -16.69 44.97 -55.24
C SER A 9 -17.92 45.87 -54.93
N THR A 10 -18.01 46.24 -53.64
CA THR A 10 -18.88 47.27 -53.04
C THR A 10 -20.32 46.83 -52.72
N ILE A 11 -20.46 45.99 -51.68
CA ILE A 11 -21.39 46.10 -50.52
C ILE A 11 -20.97 44.99 -49.53
N ILE A 12 -19.80 45.18 -48.91
CA ILE A 12 -19.30 44.38 -47.77
C ILE A 12 -18.70 45.39 -46.79
N ILE A 13 -19.57 45.99 -45.98
CA ILE A 13 -19.36 46.81 -44.76
C ILE A 13 -20.77 47.36 -44.42
N SER A 14 -21.43 46.79 -43.41
CA SER A 14 -22.66 47.28 -42.71
C SER A 14 -23.40 46.17 -41.96
N LEU A 15 -23.30 44.90 -42.42
CA LEU A 15 -24.05 43.75 -41.90
C LEU A 15 -23.19 42.74 -41.10
N LEU A 16 -22.12 43.21 -40.46
CA LEU A 16 -21.23 42.43 -39.58
C LEU A 16 -21.01 43.11 -38.21
N LEU A 17 -22.00 43.89 -37.76
CA LEU A 17 -22.12 44.38 -36.39
C LEU A 17 -23.50 43.96 -35.86
N HIS A 18 -23.57 43.61 -34.57
CA HIS A 18 -24.67 42.88 -33.88
C HIS A 18 -24.59 41.34 -33.83
N SER A 19 -23.38 40.81 -33.64
CA SER A 19 -23.21 39.64 -32.77
C SER A 19 -22.66 40.11 -31.42
N THR A 20 -23.53 40.55 -30.51
CA THR A 20 -23.14 40.82 -29.12
C THR A 20 -22.85 39.51 -28.42
N ALA A 21 -21.59 39.07 -28.45
CA ALA A 21 -21.12 37.96 -27.66
C ALA A 21 -21.16 38.35 -26.17
N ARG A 22 -22.27 38.04 -25.50
CA ARG A 22 -22.30 37.94 -24.03
C ARG A 22 -21.58 36.67 -23.62
N ALA A 23 -20.26 36.75 -23.58
CA ALA A 23 -19.50 35.92 -22.68
C ALA A 23 -19.58 36.60 -21.30
N ASP A 24 -20.43 36.08 -20.41
CA ASP A 24 -20.38 36.43 -18.99
C ASP A 24 -19.14 35.74 -18.40
N VAL A 25 -17.97 36.37 -18.59
CA VAL A 25 -16.70 35.88 -18.06
C VAL A 25 -16.61 36.24 -16.59
N GLY A 26 -16.78 35.25 -15.71
CA GLY A 26 -16.34 35.37 -14.33
C GLY A 26 -14.82 35.49 -14.29
N GLN A 27 -14.29 36.72 -14.17
CA GLN A 27 -12.86 36.94 -14.03
C GLN A 27 -12.45 36.68 -12.59
N SER A 28 -11.95 35.46 -12.31
CA SER A 28 -11.15 35.17 -11.13
C SER A 28 -9.72 35.67 -11.34
N ALA A 29 -9.15 36.38 -10.38
CA ALA A 29 -7.71 36.66 -10.40
C ALA A 29 -6.90 35.46 -9.89
N VAL A 30 -5.58 35.49 -10.11
CA VAL A 30 -4.62 34.46 -9.66
C VAL A 30 -4.76 33.11 -10.37
N ILE A 31 -4.31 33.08 -11.62
CA ILE A 31 -4.39 31.92 -12.51
C ILE A 31 -3.57 30.71 -12.01
N THR A 32 -2.58 30.93 -11.15
CA THR A 32 -1.76 29.90 -10.49
C THR A 32 -2.57 29.06 -9.49
N LEU A 33 -3.74 29.54 -9.05
CA LEU A 33 -4.70 28.76 -8.26
C LEU A 33 -5.63 27.89 -9.12
N LEU A 34 -5.74 28.18 -10.42
CA LEU A 34 -6.50 27.40 -11.40
C LEU A 34 -5.64 26.31 -12.05
N PHE A 35 -4.39 26.61 -12.42
CA PHE A 35 -3.51 25.66 -13.10
C PHE A 35 -3.11 24.49 -12.18
N PRO A 36 -3.53 23.25 -12.51
CA PRO A 36 -3.25 22.10 -11.65
C PRO A 36 -1.87 21.50 -11.98
N PRO A 37 -1.05 21.17 -10.96
CA PRO A 37 0.24 20.53 -11.13
C PRO A 37 0.13 19.01 -11.32
N GLY A 38 1.27 18.35 -11.49
CA GLY A 38 1.41 16.89 -11.51
C GLY A 38 1.13 16.25 -12.88
N ALA A 39 2.14 15.63 -13.48
CA ALA A 39 1.98 14.90 -14.74
C ALA A 39 1.12 13.63 -14.57
N ARG A 40 1.19 12.97 -13.41
CA ARG A 40 0.29 11.86 -13.05
C ARG A 40 -1.18 12.27 -13.05
N ALA A 41 -1.52 13.32 -12.29
CA ALA A 41 -2.87 13.86 -12.24
C ALA A 41 -3.35 14.36 -13.61
N THR A 42 -2.48 15.05 -14.37
CA THR A 42 -2.83 15.47 -15.74
C THR A 42 -3.11 14.28 -16.66
N GLY A 43 -2.35 13.18 -16.55
CA GLY A 43 -2.60 11.95 -17.32
C GLY A 43 -3.98 11.30 -17.06
N LEU A 44 -4.64 11.68 -15.96
CA LEU A 44 -5.99 11.29 -15.55
C LEU A 44 -7.01 12.42 -15.80
N ALA A 45 -6.69 13.35 -16.70
CA ALA A 45 -7.43 14.58 -16.98
C ALA A 45 -7.78 15.39 -15.73
N GLU A 46 -6.85 15.44 -14.77
CA GLU A 46 -6.95 16.19 -13.51
C GLU A 46 -7.91 15.56 -12.46
N ALA A 47 -8.49 14.38 -12.74
CA ALA A 47 -9.23 13.58 -11.75
C ALA A 47 -8.27 12.92 -10.75
N PHE A 48 -8.23 13.44 -9.52
CA PHE A 48 -7.24 13.05 -8.50
C PHE A 48 -7.70 13.24 -7.03
N VAL A 49 -8.81 13.91 -6.77
CA VAL A 49 -9.28 14.35 -5.43
C VAL A 49 -9.62 13.17 -4.51
N ALA A 50 -10.09 12.04 -5.07
CA ALA A 50 -10.36 10.79 -4.34
C ALA A 50 -9.16 9.82 -4.26
N VAL A 51 -8.05 10.11 -4.95
CA VAL A 51 -6.85 9.26 -4.97
C VAL A 51 -5.78 9.87 -4.05
N SER A 52 -5.25 11.04 -4.44
CA SER A 52 -4.40 11.95 -3.65
C SER A 52 -3.43 11.25 -2.68
N ASP A 53 -2.60 10.38 -3.24
CA ASP A 53 -1.68 9.43 -2.59
C ASP A 53 -0.18 9.76 -2.86
N ASP A 54 0.10 10.86 -3.55
CA ASP A 54 1.44 11.45 -3.72
C ASP A 54 1.48 12.93 -3.30
N ALA A 55 2.65 13.58 -3.40
CA ALA A 55 2.85 14.94 -2.93
C ALA A 55 1.92 16.00 -3.56
N ASN A 56 1.30 15.75 -4.73
CA ASN A 56 0.27 16.63 -5.29
C ASN A 56 -1.02 16.68 -4.44
N ALA A 57 -1.19 15.79 -3.44
CA ALA A 57 -2.28 15.87 -2.47
C ALA A 57 -2.34 17.25 -1.79
N THR A 58 -1.19 17.90 -1.57
CA THR A 58 -1.08 19.28 -1.07
C THR A 58 -1.79 20.33 -1.95
N PHE A 59 -2.07 20.03 -3.22
CA PHE A 59 -2.92 20.83 -4.11
C PHE A 59 -4.32 20.22 -4.30
N PHE A 60 -4.43 18.92 -4.60
CA PHE A 60 -5.72 18.31 -5.00
C PHE A 60 -6.63 17.94 -3.84
N ASN A 61 -6.10 17.39 -2.75
CA ASN A 61 -6.86 17.07 -1.54
C ASN A 61 -5.89 16.91 -0.34
N PRO A 62 -5.70 17.94 0.50
CA PRO A 62 -4.77 17.87 1.63
C PRO A 62 -5.16 16.83 2.69
N ALA A 63 -6.37 16.23 2.63
CA ALA A 63 -6.72 15.11 3.51
C ALA A 63 -5.98 13.82 3.10
N GLY A 64 -5.57 13.69 1.84
CA GLY A 64 -4.73 12.58 1.36
C GLY A 64 -3.42 12.45 2.11
N LEU A 65 -2.84 13.57 2.56
CA LEU A 65 -1.67 13.60 3.44
C LEU A 65 -1.89 12.78 4.72
N GLY A 66 -3.11 12.74 5.24
CA GLY A 66 -3.47 12.08 6.50
C GLY A 66 -3.75 10.57 6.40
N GLN A 67 -3.35 9.90 5.31
CA GLN A 67 -3.52 8.45 5.11
C GLN A 67 -2.28 7.83 4.45
N SER A 68 -2.10 6.51 4.56
CA SER A 68 -1.09 5.80 3.77
C SER A 68 -1.30 6.05 2.27
N PRO A 69 -0.23 6.28 1.47
CA PRO A 69 1.19 6.15 1.83
C PRO A 69 1.86 7.47 2.30
N LEU A 70 1.08 8.47 2.68
CA LEU A 70 1.54 9.82 3.07
C LEU A 70 1.54 10.06 4.60
N ALA A 71 0.81 9.26 5.36
CA ALA A 71 0.90 9.19 6.83
C ALA A 71 1.19 7.75 7.28
N ASN A 72 1.85 7.60 8.44
CA ASN A 72 1.99 6.29 9.07
C ASN A 72 0.61 5.69 9.36
N ALA A 73 0.45 4.40 9.11
CA ALA A 73 -0.83 3.72 9.25
C ALA A 73 -0.72 2.42 10.03
N TRP A 74 -1.78 2.11 10.77
CA TRP A 74 -2.04 0.77 11.30
C TRP A 74 -2.96 0.03 10.32
N HIS A 75 -2.68 -1.25 10.10
CA HIS A 75 -3.53 -2.15 9.33
C HIS A 75 -3.65 -3.49 10.08
N ALA A 76 -4.89 -3.88 10.39
CA ALA A 76 -5.17 -5.15 11.06
C ALA A 76 -5.69 -6.20 10.06
N PHE A 77 -4.99 -7.34 9.97
CA PHE A 77 -5.39 -8.51 9.21
C PHE A 77 -5.85 -9.61 10.19
N PRO A 78 -7.16 -9.72 10.49
CA PRO A 78 -7.69 -10.85 11.23
C PRO A 78 -7.55 -12.14 10.40
N LEU A 79 -7.34 -13.27 11.07
CA LEU A 79 -7.37 -14.61 10.46
C LEU A 79 -8.73 -15.28 10.69
N GLU A 80 -8.95 -16.42 10.04
CA GLU A 80 -10.19 -17.20 10.15
C GLU A 80 -10.49 -17.68 11.58
N ASP A 81 -11.77 -17.95 11.87
CA ASP A 81 -12.22 -18.32 13.21
C ASP A 81 -11.47 -19.54 13.80
N GLY A 82 -10.97 -19.36 15.02
CA GLY A 82 -10.18 -20.35 15.74
C GLY A 82 -8.75 -20.53 15.22
N ILE A 83 -8.31 -19.76 14.22
CA ILE A 83 -6.89 -19.59 13.88
C ILE A 83 -6.32 -18.46 14.74
N ARG A 84 -5.17 -18.71 15.36
CA ARG A 84 -4.46 -17.75 16.19
C ARG A 84 -3.02 -17.67 15.70
N PRO A 85 -2.55 -16.50 15.24
CA PRO A 85 -1.16 -16.33 14.88
C PRO A 85 -0.28 -16.34 16.13
N THR A 86 0.91 -16.94 16.03
CA THR A 86 1.81 -17.19 17.16
C THR A 86 3.19 -16.53 16.98
N THR A 87 3.69 -16.47 15.75
CA THR A 87 5.05 -15.98 15.42
C THR A 87 5.08 -15.40 14.00
N VAL A 88 6.01 -14.49 13.72
CA VAL A 88 6.18 -13.85 12.41
C VAL A 88 7.64 -13.74 12.00
N THR A 89 7.92 -13.91 10.72
CA THR A 89 9.21 -13.59 10.13
C THR A 89 9.04 -12.95 8.76
N SER A 90 10.02 -12.15 8.35
CA SER A 90 9.97 -11.35 7.14
C SER A 90 11.36 -11.20 6.53
N LYS A 91 11.43 -11.05 5.19
CA LYS A 91 12.69 -10.75 4.50
C LYS A 91 12.85 -9.24 4.32
N LYS A 92 14.01 -8.67 4.66
CA LYS A 92 14.37 -7.29 4.30
C LYS A 92 14.48 -7.17 2.77
N ASN A 93 13.70 -6.27 2.17
CA ASN A 93 13.52 -6.20 0.72
C ASN A 93 14.84 -5.86 -0.02
N GLN A 94 15.16 -6.59 -1.09
CA GLN A 94 16.34 -6.41 -1.94
C GLN A 94 16.11 -6.79 -3.43
N SER A 95 14.88 -6.93 -3.92
CA SER A 95 14.65 -7.52 -5.26
C SER A 95 13.49 -6.93 -6.06
N PHE A 96 13.65 -6.92 -7.38
CA PHE A 96 12.67 -6.41 -8.34
C PHE A 96 11.38 -7.24 -8.35
N GLY A 97 10.22 -6.58 -8.42
CA GLY A 97 8.90 -7.19 -8.65
C GLY A 97 8.28 -8.02 -7.52
N ALA A 98 9.06 -8.60 -6.61
CA ALA A 98 8.55 -9.43 -5.52
C ALA A 98 8.00 -8.59 -4.36
N ARG A 99 6.69 -8.66 -4.09
CA ARG A 99 6.08 -8.01 -2.93
C ARG A 99 6.55 -8.64 -1.61
N ASN A 100 6.56 -7.81 -0.57
CA ASN A 100 6.77 -8.12 0.85
C ASN A 100 6.36 -9.55 1.26
N ARG A 101 7.34 -10.48 1.27
CA ARG A 101 7.18 -11.84 1.80
C ARG A 101 7.16 -11.78 3.34
N ILE A 102 5.98 -11.91 3.92
CA ILE A 102 5.78 -12.16 5.35
C ILE A 102 5.34 -13.62 5.52
N TRP A 103 5.90 -14.30 6.50
CA TRP A 103 5.44 -15.61 6.94
C TRP A 103 4.96 -15.52 8.38
N VAL A 104 3.80 -16.11 8.66
CA VAL A 104 3.16 -16.13 9.98
C VAL A 104 2.90 -17.58 10.37
N GLY A 105 3.38 -17.95 11.56
CA GLY A 105 3.06 -19.21 12.19
C GLY A 105 1.73 -19.09 12.95
N THR A 106 0.95 -20.15 12.99
CA THR A 106 -0.32 -20.20 13.71
C THR A 106 -0.45 -21.49 14.53
N ASN A 107 -1.52 -21.59 15.31
CA ASN A 107 -1.94 -22.83 15.98
C ASN A 107 -2.40 -23.96 15.04
N LYS A 108 -2.44 -23.77 13.71
CA LYS A 108 -2.87 -24.77 12.71
C LYS A 108 -1.95 -24.85 11.47
N GLY A 109 -0.71 -24.35 11.54
CA GLY A 109 0.21 -24.29 10.38
C GLY A 109 0.50 -22.88 9.87
N ILE A 110 0.95 -22.78 8.61
CA ILE A 110 1.66 -21.60 8.06
C ILE A 110 0.76 -20.73 7.17
N TYR A 111 0.86 -19.42 7.36
CA TYR A 111 0.30 -18.39 6.49
C TYR A 111 1.41 -17.55 5.84
N LYS A 112 1.25 -17.21 4.56
CA LYS A 112 2.19 -16.45 3.73
C LYS A 112 1.48 -15.24 3.13
N TYR A 113 1.98 -14.04 3.36
CA TYR A 113 1.50 -12.81 2.73
C TYR A 113 2.30 -12.53 1.45
N SER A 114 1.59 -12.21 0.37
CA SER A 114 2.19 -11.82 -0.91
C SER A 114 1.84 -10.38 -1.31
N GLY A 115 1.70 -9.50 -0.31
CA GLY A 115 1.47 -8.06 -0.53
C GLY A 115 0.11 -7.71 -1.11
N GLY A 116 -0.95 -8.43 -0.73
CA GLY A 116 -2.33 -8.17 -1.15
C GLY A 116 -3.32 -9.23 -0.68
N SER A 117 -2.86 -10.47 -0.51
CA SER A 117 -3.62 -11.55 0.11
C SER A 117 -2.72 -12.43 0.97
N TRP A 118 -3.36 -13.12 1.93
CA TRP A 118 -2.78 -14.24 2.66
C TRP A 118 -3.04 -15.55 1.90
N THR A 119 -2.10 -16.48 2.02
CA THR A 119 -2.10 -17.79 1.33
C THR A 119 -1.53 -18.87 2.25
N THR A 120 -1.99 -20.10 2.09
CA THR A 120 -1.62 -21.29 2.88
C THR A 120 -0.87 -22.34 2.02
N TYR A 121 -0.43 -21.94 0.83
CA TYR A 121 0.18 -22.80 -0.19
C TYR A 121 1.36 -22.10 -0.89
N GLU A 122 2.22 -22.90 -1.51
CA GLU A 122 3.12 -22.42 -2.57
C GLU A 122 2.49 -22.66 -3.94
N THR A 123 2.84 -21.85 -4.94
CA THR A 123 2.46 -22.09 -6.34
C THR A 123 3.60 -22.83 -7.05
N TYR A 124 3.30 -24.03 -7.55
CA TYR A 124 4.19 -24.85 -8.36
C TYR A 124 3.80 -24.72 -9.84
N LEU A 125 4.77 -24.59 -10.74
CA LEU A 125 4.55 -24.58 -12.19
C LEU A 125 4.66 -26.02 -12.70
N ILE A 126 3.61 -26.50 -13.38
CA ILE A 126 3.53 -27.90 -13.83
C ILE A 126 4.45 -28.13 -15.04
N GLU A 127 5.31 -29.14 -14.97
CA GLU A 127 6.15 -29.58 -16.08
C GLU A 127 5.53 -30.76 -16.85
N VAL A 128 6.01 -30.99 -18.08
CA VAL A 128 5.43 -32.00 -18.99
C VAL A 128 5.82 -33.41 -18.55
N GLY A 129 4.94 -34.03 -17.76
CA GLY A 129 5.10 -35.38 -17.26
C GLY A 129 5.01 -35.52 -15.75
N ASP A 130 4.94 -34.40 -14.99
CA ASP A 130 4.71 -34.46 -13.54
C ASP A 130 3.41 -35.20 -13.19
N ASP A 131 3.46 -35.98 -12.12
CA ASP A 131 2.30 -36.54 -11.41
C ASP A 131 2.14 -35.93 -10.00
N LEU A 132 0.95 -36.02 -9.40
CA LEU A 132 0.69 -35.54 -8.04
C LEU A 132 1.49 -36.27 -6.96
N GLU A 133 1.76 -37.58 -7.11
CA GLU A 133 2.58 -38.34 -6.15
C GLU A 133 4.05 -37.94 -6.26
N GLU A 134 4.59 -37.80 -7.49
CA GLU A 134 5.96 -37.30 -7.72
C GLU A 134 6.16 -35.87 -7.20
N ILE A 135 5.16 -34.98 -7.37
CA ILE A 135 5.19 -33.63 -6.78
C ILE A 135 5.15 -33.72 -5.25
N ALA A 136 4.31 -34.57 -4.67
CA ALA A 136 4.23 -34.75 -3.22
C ALA A 136 5.55 -35.29 -2.62
N GLU A 137 6.19 -36.24 -3.29
CA GLU A 137 7.52 -36.77 -2.92
C GLU A 137 8.58 -35.69 -2.99
N ARG A 138 8.64 -34.93 -4.10
CA ARG A 138 9.59 -33.83 -4.29
C ARG A 138 9.44 -32.73 -3.24
N PHE A 139 8.21 -32.44 -2.80
CA PHE A 139 7.93 -31.45 -1.77
C PHE A 139 8.16 -31.96 -0.34
N LEU A 140 7.87 -33.23 -0.02
CA LEU A 140 8.02 -33.78 1.34
C LEU A 140 9.38 -34.44 1.62
N ASN A 141 10.12 -34.83 0.58
CA ASN A 141 11.36 -35.60 0.67
C ASN A 141 11.17 -36.89 1.52
N THR A 142 10.15 -37.69 1.19
CA THR A 142 9.80 -38.93 1.89
C THR A 142 9.28 -39.99 0.92
N GLU A 143 9.66 -41.26 1.16
CA GLU A 143 9.15 -42.44 0.45
C GLU A 143 7.91 -43.04 1.14
N ASP A 144 7.42 -42.43 2.23
CA ASP A 144 6.28 -42.96 3.01
C ASP A 144 4.95 -42.82 2.27
N GLN A 145 4.43 -43.96 1.82
CA GLN A 145 3.19 -44.07 1.04
C GLN A 145 1.92 -43.57 1.75
N GLU A 146 1.85 -43.55 3.09
CA GLU A 146 0.70 -42.98 3.80
C GLU A 146 0.79 -41.45 3.83
N GLU A 147 1.98 -40.90 4.03
CA GLU A 147 2.26 -39.46 3.95
C GLU A 147 2.05 -38.91 2.54
N LEU A 148 2.52 -39.61 1.50
CA LEU A 148 2.36 -39.23 0.09
C LEU A 148 0.88 -39.21 -0.31
N ALA A 149 0.14 -40.29 -0.08
CA ALA A 149 -1.29 -40.32 -0.39
C ALA A 149 -2.08 -39.26 0.39
N ARG A 150 -1.70 -38.96 1.65
CA ARG A 150 -2.26 -37.84 2.42
C ARG A 150 -1.95 -36.49 1.77
N ALA A 151 -0.75 -36.27 1.26
CA ALA A 151 -0.36 -35.04 0.58
C ALA A 151 -1.12 -34.84 -0.74
N VAL A 152 -1.23 -35.89 -1.57
CA VAL A 152 -2.02 -35.90 -2.81
C VAL A 152 -3.47 -35.48 -2.54
N ARG A 153 -4.15 -36.07 -1.53
CA ARG A 153 -5.52 -35.67 -1.14
C ARG A 153 -5.63 -34.21 -0.68
N LEU A 154 -4.61 -33.65 -0.04
CA LEU A 154 -4.59 -32.23 0.33
C LEU A 154 -4.43 -31.32 -0.89
N ILE A 155 -3.58 -31.71 -1.85
CA ILE A 155 -3.36 -30.99 -3.11
C ILE A 155 -4.61 -31.03 -4.00
N LYS A 156 -5.25 -32.19 -4.17
CA LYS A 156 -6.53 -32.35 -4.89
C LYS A 156 -7.60 -31.39 -4.38
N ARG A 157 -7.76 -31.31 -3.06
CA ARG A 157 -8.71 -30.42 -2.38
C ARG A 157 -8.36 -28.93 -2.56
N GLU A 158 -7.10 -28.54 -2.39
CA GLU A 158 -6.65 -27.14 -2.51
C GLU A 158 -6.85 -26.57 -3.93
N ASN A 159 -6.80 -27.43 -4.94
CA ASN A 159 -6.99 -27.06 -6.36
C ASN A 159 -8.42 -27.35 -6.88
N GLY A 160 -9.31 -27.86 -6.03
CA GLY A 160 -10.70 -28.18 -6.40
C GLY A 160 -10.83 -29.31 -7.44
N ILE A 161 -9.85 -30.20 -7.57
CA ILE A 161 -9.83 -31.26 -8.59
C ILE A 161 -11.04 -32.18 -8.42
N ASP A 162 -11.30 -32.63 -7.19
CA ASP A 162 -12.43 -33.50 -6.86
C ASP A 162 -13.78 -32.83 -7.17
N GLN A 163 -13.88 -31.50 -7.02
CA GLN A 163 -15.09 -30.73 -7.34
C GLN A 163 -15.29 -30.62 -8.86
N LYS A 164 -14.21 -30.44 -9.64
CA LYS A 164 -14.27 -30.51 -11.11
C LYS A 164 -14.69 -31.92 -11.56
N LYS A 165 -14.14 -32.99 -10.96
CA LYS A 165 -14.53 -34.38 -11.24
C LYS A 165 -16.01 -34.63 -10.91
N ALA A 166 -16.48 -34.18 -9.74
CA ALA A 166 -17.89 -34.24 -9.34
C ALA A 166 -18.83 -33.56 -10.36
N GLN A 167 -18.47 -32.36 -10.84
CA GLN A 167 -19.26 -31.62 -11.83
C GLN A 167 -19.29 -32.31 -13.20
N HIS A 168 -18.18 -32.88 -13.64
CA HIS A 168 -18.11 -33.59 -14.93
C HIS A 168 -18.90 -34.92 -14.87
N LEU A 169 -18.77 -35.69 -13.79
CA LEU A 169 -19.58 -36.88 -13.53
C LEU A 169 -21.08 -36.55 -13.48
N ARG A 170 -21.45 -35.43 -12.85
CA ARG A 170 -22.84 -34.92 -12.83
C ARG A 170 -23.36 -34.63 -14.23
N SER A 171 -22.56 -34.05 -15.12
CA SER A 171 -22.95 -33.83 -16.52
C SER A 171 -23.16 -35.15 -17.26
N ILE A 172 -22.21 -36.08 -17.18
CA ILE A 172 -22.29 -37.40 -17.80
C ILE A 172 -23.55 -38.17 -17.33
N LEU A 173 -23.82 -38.17 -16.02
CA LEU A 173 -25.00 -38.82 -15.43
C LEU A 173 -26.31 -38.16 -15.89
N THR A 174 -26.36 -36.82 -15.96
CA THR A 174 -27.56 -36.09 -16.41
C THR A 174 -27.84 -36.34 -17.89
N ASP A 175 -26.81 -36.40 -18.74
CA ASP A 175 -26.94 -36.66 -20.17
C ASP A 175 -27.34 -38.12 -20.48
N ALA A 176 -26.89 -39.09 -19.69
CA ALA A 176 -27.19 -40.51 -19.89
C ALA A 176 -28.49 -40.95 -19.20
N ALA A 177 -28.84 -40.33 -18.08
CA ALA A 177 -29.91 -40.75 -17.19
C ALA A 177 -30.74 -39.55 -16.68
N PRO A 178 -31.41 -38.78 -17.57
CA PRO A 178 -32.09 -37.53 -17.24
C PRO A 178 -33.30 -37.68 -16.31
N ASP A 179 -33.79 -38.90 -16.08
CA ASP A 179 -34.87 -39.22 -15.13
C ASP A 179 -34.37 -39.37 -13.66
N LEU A 180 -33.07 -39.22 -13.39
CA LEU A 180 -32.52 -39.23 -12.04
C LEU A 180 -32.89 -37.96 -11.25
N THR A 181 -33.22 -38.13 -9.97
CA THR A 181 -33.35 -37.00 -9.04
C THR A 181 -31.97 -36.48 -8.63
N ASP A 182 -31.87 -35.16 -8.40
CA ASP A 182 -30.63 -34.50 -7.94
C ASP A 182 -29.97 -35.18 -6.73
N ASP A 183 -30.80 -35.60 -5.76
CA ASP A 183 -30.36 -36.32 -4.56
C ASP A 183 -29.67 -37.65 -4.90
N LYS A 184 -30.20 -38.40 -5.87
CA LYS A 184 -29.66 -39.71 -6.25
C LYS A 184 -28.47 -39.59 -7.20
N THR A 185 -28.46 -38.58 -8.08
CA THR A 185 -27.27 -38.18 -8.84
C THR A 185 -26.13 -37.82 -7.88
N GLN A 186 -26.41 -37.09 -6.79
CA GLN A 186 -25.40 -36.79 -5.78
C GLN A 186 -24.96 -38.03 -4.99
N GLU A 187 -25.90 -38.88 -4.55
CA GLU A 187 -25.57 -40.14 -3.86
C GLU A 187 -24.60 -41.03 -4.68
N ILE A 188 -24.75 -41.05 -6.00
CA ILE A 188 -23.87 -41.79 -6.92
C ILE A 188 -22.49 -41.13 -7.00
N ILE A 189 -22.43 -39.80 -7.18
CA ILE A 189 -21.16 -39.06 -7.25
C ILE A 189 -20.38 -39.21 -5.94
N ASP A 190 -21.03 -39.00 -4.80
CA ASP A 190 -20.42 -39.12 -3.48
C ASP A 190 -19.91 -40.55 -3.23
N ALA A 191 -20.66 -41.58 -3.66
CA ALA A 191 -20.24 -42.97 -3.54
C ALA A 191 -19.05 -43.35 -4.46
N ILE A 192 -18.90 -42.72 -5.62
CA ILE A 192 -17.76 -42.94 -6.52
C ILE A 192 -16.51 -42.19 -6.02
N LEU A 193 -16.67 -40.96 -5.53
CA LEU A 193 -15.57 -40.18 -4.93
C LEU A 193 -15.11 -40.74 -3.57
N ALA A 194 -15.96 -41.52 -2.89
CA ALA A 194 -15.64 -42.23 -1.65
C ALA A 194 -14.93 -43.60 -1.85
N LEU A 195 -14.69 -44.03 -3.09
CA LEU A 195 -13.79 -45.16 -3.36
C LEU A 195 -12.37 -44.81 -2.87
N GLU A 196 -11.66 -45.77 -2.29
CA GLU A 196 -10.24 -45.58 -1.93
C GLU A 196 -9.41 -45.32 -3.20
N GLU A 197 -8.31 -44.55 -3.12
CA GLU A 197 -7.53 -44.17 -4.32
C GLU A 197 -6.97 -45.38 -5.11
N ARG A 198 -6.86 -46.57 -4.50
CA ARG A 198 -6.52 -47.84 -5.19
C ARG A 198 -7.70 -48.50 -5.91
N GLU A 199 -8.94 -48.14 -5.55
CA GLU A 199 -10.19 -48.58 -6.15
C GLU A 199 -10.86 -47.52 -7.06
N GLN A 200 -10.36 -46.28 -7.10
CA GLN A 200 -10.77 -45.20 -8.03
C GLN A 200 -10.43 -45.46 -9.52
N ASN A 201 -10.26 -46.73 -9.90
CA ASN A 201 -10.17 -47.17 -11.28
C ASN A 201 -11.56 -47.33 -11.91
N LEU A 202 -11.62 -47.43 -13.24
CA LEU A 202 -12.86 -47.55 -14.00
C LEU A 202 -13.76 -48.72 -13.52
N ALA A 203 -13.18 -49.87 -13.14
CA ALA A 203 -13.96 -51.03 -12.68
C ALA A 203 -14.60 -50.80 -11.29
N GLY A 204 -13.95 -50.05 -10.40
CA GLY A 204 -14.54 -49.63 -9.12
C GLY A 204 -15.71 -48.66 -9.32
N ALA A 205 -15.51 -47.63 -10.14
CA ALA A 205 -16.56 -46.67 -10.50
C ALA A 205 -17.75 -47.36 -11.20
N TYR A 206 -17.49 -48.23 -12.17
CA TYR A 206 -18.50 -49.09 -12.83
C TYR A 206 -19.25 -49.96 -11.82
N GLY A 207 -18.56 -50.55 -10.84
CA GLY A 207 -19.18 -51.35 -9.78
C GLY A 207 -20.21 -50.55 -8.94
N VAL A 208 -19.90 -49.29 -8.63
CA VAL A 208 -20.86 -48.38 -7.98
C VAL A 208 -22.02 -48.04 -8.91
N LEU A 209 -21.76 -47.69 -10.17
CA LEU A 209 -22.80 -47.34 -11.16
C LEU A 209 -23.79 -48.50 -11.37
N ALA A 210 -23.29 -49.71 -11.64
CA ALA A 210 -24.10 -50.91 -11.84
C ALA A 210 -24.92 -51.31 -10.60
N THR A 211 -24.46 -50.95 -9.40
CA THR A 211 -25.18 -51.17 -8.14
C THR A 211 -26.29 -50.13 -7.88
N ARG A 212 -26.17 -48.92 -8.45
CA ARG A 212 -27.05 -47.78 -8.13
C ARG A 212 -28.07 -47.42 -9.22
N LEU A 213 -27.74 -47.73 -10.48
CA LEU A 213 -28.54 -47.47 -11.68
C LEU A 213 -29.17 -48.78 -12.17
N ASP A 214 -28.63 -49.35 -13.26
CA ASP A 214 -28.72 -50.75 -13.65
C ASP A 214 -27.50 -51.08 -14.54
N THR A 215 -27.27 -52.37 -14.85
CA THR A 215 -26.11 -52.79 -15.66
C THR A 215 -26.12 -52.22 -17.07
N THR A 216 -27.27 -52.11 -17.72
CA THR A 216 -27.40 -51.57 -19.09
C THR A 216 -27.07 -50.08 -19.15
N LEU A 217 -27.51 -49.34 -18.13
CA LEU A 217 -27.21 -47.92 -18.01
C LEU A 217 -25.74 -47.69 -17.64
N ALA A 218 -25.18 -48.54 -16.77
CA ALA A 218 -23.75 -48.57 -16.45
C ALA A 218 -22.89 -48.90 -17.67
N ASP A 219 -23.24 -49.91 -18.48
CA ASP A 219 -22.57 -50.24 -19.75
C ASP A 219 -22.57 -49.03 -20.72
N SER A 220 -23.66 -48.26 -20.76
CA SER A 220 -23.75 -47.04 -21.58
C SER A 220 -22.94 -45.86 -21.05
N LEU A 221 -22.62 -45.90 -19.75
CA LEU A 221 -21.85 -44.88 -19.03
C LEU A 221 -20.35 -45.20 -19.02
N ASP A 222 -19.95 -46.47 -19.03
CA ASP A 222 -18.56 -46.95 -18.90
C ASP A 222 -17.59 -46.20 -19.82
N GLY A 223 -17.90 -46.14 -21.12
CA GLY A 223 -17.08 -45.44 -22.13
C GLY A 223 -17.09 -43.90 -22.04
N LYS A 224 -17.97 -43.30 -21.22
CA LYS A 224 -17.90 -41.86 -20.85
C LYS A 224 -17.19 -41.66 -19.52
N ALA A 225 -17.42 -42.56 -18.56
CA ALA A 225 -16.76 -42.57 -17.26
C ALA A 225 -15.23 -42.74 -17.41
N ALA A 226 -14.80 -43.54 -18.38
CA ALA A 226 -13.39 -43.67 -18.77
C ALA A 226 -12.70 -42.31 -18.98
N GLU A 227 -13.35 -41.33 -19.61
CA GLU A 227 -12.80 -39.98 -19.81
C GLU A 227 -12.50 -39.23 -18.49
N VAL A 228 -13.16 -39.61 -17.38
CA VAL A 228 -12.94 -39.02 -16.04
C VAL A 228 -11.96 -39.83 -15.17
N PHE A 229 -11.87 -41.15 -15.39
CA PHE A 229 -11.05 -42.08 -14.60
C PHE A 229 -9.72 -42.49 -15.26
N GLU A 230 -9.55 -42.31 -16.57
CA GLU A 230 -8.30 -42.54 -17.31
C GLU A 230 -7.50 -41.25 -17.58
N MET A 231 -8.06 -40.07 -17.30
CA MET A 231 -7.32 -38.80 -17.36
C MET A 231 -6.62 -38.49 -16.03
N ASP A 232 -5.29 -38.31 -16.10
CA ASP A 232 -4.46 -37.83 -15.00
C ASP A 232 -5.05 -36.56 -14.36
N ASP A 233 -5.07 -36.48 -13.03
CA ASP A 233 -5.74 -35.40 -12.28
C ASP A 233 -5.33 -33.98 -12.73
N ILE A 234 -4.04 -33.82 -13.06
CA ILE A 234 -3.45 -32.56 -13.55
C ILE A 234 -4.00 -32.18 -14.94
N ARG A 235 -4.12 -33.15 -15.86
CA ARG A 235 -4.65 -32.94 -17.21
C ARG A 235 -6.16 -32.73 -17.19
N PHE A 236 -6.87 -33.50 -16.37
CA PHE A 236 -8.31 -33.35 -16.16
C PHE A 236 -8.67 -31.95 -15.61
N ALA A 237 -7.83 -31.39 -14.75
CA ALA A 237 -8.06 -30.07 -14.17
C ALA A 237 -7.64 -28.89 -15.08
N ASP A 238 -6.98 -29.14 -16.21
CA ASP A 238 -6.46 -28.16 -17.19
C ASP A 238 -5.61 -27.05 -16.52
N LEU A 239 -4.71 -27.47 -15.62
CA LEU A 239 -3.89 -26.57 -14.79
C LEU A 239 -2.53 -26.28 -15.42
N VAL A 240 -2.13 -25.01 -15.41
CA VAL A 240 -0.75 -24.55 -15.67
C VAL A 240 0.03 -24.37 -14.36
N GLU A 241 -0.68 -24.00 -13.29
CA GLU A 241 -0.13 -23.80 -11.95
C GLU A 241 -0.89 -24.66 -10.93
N LEU A 242 -0.16 -25.28 -10.01
CA LEU A 242 -0.67 -26.13 -8.93
C LEU A 242 -0.42 -25.48 -7.57
N ARG A 243 -1.43 -25.46 -6.70
CA ARG A 243 -1.31 -24.99 -5.32
C ARG A 243 -0.91 -26.15 -4.41
N VAL A 244 0.26 -26.06 -3.79
CA VAL A 244 0.77 -27.08 -2.87
C VAL A 244 0.65 -26.54 -1.44
N PRO A 245 -0.35 -26.98 -0.65
CA PRO A 245 -0.65 -26.39 0.65
C PRO A 245 0.42 -26.77 1.69
N PHE A 246 0.91 -25.80 2.48
CA PHE A 246 1.94 -26.04 3.50
C PHE A 246 1.54 -27.08 4.56
N SER A 247 0.22 -27.33 4.69
CA SER A 247 -0.35 -28.40 5.52
C SER A 247 -0.04 -29.83 5.04
N ILE A 248 0.61 -30.03 3.89
CA ILE A 248 1.24 -31.33 3.59
C ILE A 248 2.34 -31.65 4.60
N ALA A 249 3.14 -30.67 5.01
CA ALA A 249 4.20 -30.81 6.00
C ALA A 249 3.73 -30.33 7.38
N VAL A 250 3.53 -29.01 7.53
CA VAL A 250 3.33 -28.37 8.84
C VAL A 250 1.84 -28.20 9.15
N ARG A 251 1.32 -29.09 9.99
CA ARG A 251 -0.07 -29.10 10.49
C ARG A 251 -0.21 -28.66 11.96
N ASP A 252 0.90 -28.70 12.70
CA ASP A 252 0.93 -28.48 14.14
C ASP A 252 0.90 -27.00 14.54
N SER A 253 0.72 -26.75 15.85
CA SER A 253 0.91 -25.42 16.42
C SER A 253 2.37 -24.99 16.32
N ILE A 254 2.61 -23.92 15.58
CA ILE A 254 3.95 -23.35 15.37
C ILE A 254 4.34 -22.51 16.58
N THR A 255 5.53 -22.76 17.10
CA THR A 255 6.09 -22.12 18.31
C THR A 255 7.13 -21.06 17.97
N ALA A 256 7.88 -21.24 16.88
CA ALA A 256 8.90 -20.30 16.42
C ALA A 256 9.04 -20.35 14.90
N LEU A 257 9.31 -19.21 14.26
CA LEU A 257 9.43 -19.10 12.81
C LEU A 257 10.51 -18.10 12.42
N ARG A 258 11.53 -18.51 11.65
CA ARG A 258 12.62 -17.61 11.21
C ARG A 258 13.09 -17.94 9.79
N LEU A 259 13.39 -16.92 8.99
CA LEU A 259 14.12 -17.06 7.72
C LEU A 259 15.63 -17.00 7.97
N ASP A 260 16.40 -17.88 7.33
CA ASP A 260 17.86 -17.82 7.37
C ASP A 260 18.49 -16.96 6.26
N LEU A 261 19.82 -16.84 6.26
CA LEU A 261 20.57 -16.01 5.29
C LEU A 261 20.48 -16.51 3.84
N SER A 262 19.93 -17.71 3.62
CA SER A 262 19.68 -18.32 2.30
C SER A 262 18.17 -18.31 1.94
N ASP A 263 17.37 -17.45 2.57
CA ASP A 263 15.90 -17.36 2.46
C ASP A 263 15.13 -18.62 2.89
N ARG A 264 15.77 -19.62 3.51
CA ARG A 264 15.09 -20.86 3.92
C ARG A 264 14.29 -20.62 5.20
N LEU A 265 13.05 -21.09 5.20
CA LEU A 265 12.10 -20.92 6.30
C LEU A 265 12.27 -22.07 7.31
N TRP A 266 12.63 -21.72 8.54
CA TRP A 266 12.71 -22.65 9.67
C TRP A 266 11.48 -22.52 10.56
N VAL A 267 10.83 -23.64 10.85
CA VAL A 267 9.52 -23.73 11.51
C VAL A 267 9.59 -24.66 12.70
N GLY A 268 9.66 -24.09 13.91
CA GLY A 268 9.57 -24.82 15.16
C GLY A 268 8.13 -25.20 15.47
N THR A 269 7.89 -26.46 15.81
CA THR A 269 6.58 -26.98 16.20
C THR A 269 6.67 -27.67 17.56
N GLN A 270 5.54 -28.20 18.06
CA GLN A 270 5.52 -28.99 19.29
C GLN A 270 6.09 -30.41 19.15
N ASN A 271 6.30 -30.88 17.91
CA ASN A 271 6.64 -32.28 17.58
C ASN A 271 7.94 -32.42 16.74
N GLY A 272 8.60 -31.32 16.40
CA GLY A 272 9.86 -31.30 15.66
C GLY A 272 10.13 -29.97 14.97
N LEU A 273 11.27 -29.89 14.27
CA LEU A 273 11.71 -28.72 13.51
C LEU A 273 11.63 -29.01 12.02
N TRP A 274 10.93 -28.15 11.27
CA TRP A 274 10.87 -28.21 9.81
C TRP A 274 11.75 -27.12 9.18
N ARG A 275 12.30 -27.41 8.00
CA ARG A 275 12.94 -26.45 7.09
C ARG A 275 12.29 -26.52 5.73
N TYR A 276 12.05 -25.37 5.10
CA TYR A 276 11.60 -25.24 3.72
C TYR A 276 12.53 -24.32 2.94
N ASP A 277 12.99 -24.76 1.76
CA ASP A 277 13.92 -23.99 0.91
C ASP A 277 13.23 -23.27 -0.26
N GLY A 278 11.91 -23.43 -0.42
CA GLY A 278 11.15 -22.92 -1.57
C GLY A 278 10.75 -24.00 -2.57
N ALA A 279 11.30 -25.22 -2.45
CA ALA A 279 10.93 -26.38 -3.27
C ALA A 279 10.68 -27.64 -2.43
N SER A 280 11.48 -27.88 -1.39
CA SER A 280 11.44 -29.09 -0.55
C SER A 280 11.31 -28.78 0.94
N TRP A 281 10.63 -29.66 1.66
CA TRP A 281 10.58 -29.71 3.12
C TRP A 281 11.59 -30.74 3.65
N MET A 282 12.20 -30.42 4.80
CA MET A 282 13.04 -31.34 5.56
C MET A 282 12.65 -31.29 7.03
N TYR A 283 12.66 -32.45 7.67
CA TYR A 283 12.19 -32.64 9.05
C TYR A 283 13.34 -33.07 9.96
N TYR A 284 13.44 -32.45 11.14
CA TYR A 284 14.45 -32.72 12.14
C TYR A 284 13.81 -33.01 13.50
N THR A 285 14.28 -34.07 14.14
CA THR A 285 13.77 -34.59 15.41
C THR A 285 14.91 -34.92 16.37
N THR A 286 14.60 -35.49 17.53
CA THR A 286 15.55 -36.14 18.43
C THR A 286 16.45 -37.16 17.72
N LEU A 287 15.94 -37.89 16.72
CA LEU A 287 16.73 -38.80 15.87
C LEU A 287 17.78 -38.07 15.00
N SER A 288 17.58 -36.78 14.73
CA SER A 288 18.54 -35.94 14.00
C SER A 288 19.62 -35.32 14.89
N GLY A 289 19.44 -35.35 16.22
CA GLY A 289 20.36 -34.72 17.19
C GLY A 289 19.79 -33.53 17.97
N LEU A 290 18.46 -33.31 17.96
CA LEU A 290 17.82 -32.35 18.85
C LEU A 290 17.70 -32.91 20.29
N PRO A 291 17.81 -32.09 21.36
CA PRO A 291 17.58 -32.52 22.74
C PRO A 291 16.14 -32.97 23.03
N SER A 292 15.17 -32.39 22.32
CA SER A 292 13.74 -32.68 22.41
C SER A 292 13.07 -32.23 21.12
N ASP A 293 11.96 -32.87 20.78
CA ASP A 293 11.12 -32.54 19.63
C ASP A 293 10.25 -31.29 19.88
N HIS A 294 10.08 -30.89 21.15
CA HIS A 294 9.30 -29.69 21.49
C HIS A 294 10.12 -28.41 21.33
N ILE A 295 10.03 -27.80 20.15
CA ILE A 295 10.77 -26.58 19.82
C ILE A 295 10.13 -25.37 20.52
N THR A 296 10.95 -24.54 21.17
CA THR A 296 10.49 -23.35 21.92
C THR A 296 10.97 -22.03 21.32
N SER A 297 12.11 -22.03 20.62
CA SER A 297 12.71 -20.81 20.05
C SER A 297 13.70 -21.13 18.93
N LEU A 298 13.86 -20.18 18.00
CA LEU A 298 14.81 -20.26 16.88
C LEU A 298 15.60 -18.97 16.77
N ALA A 299 16.90 -19.09 16.51
CA ALA A 299 17.80 -17.98 16.17
C ALA A 299 18.72 -18.35 15.01
N VAL A 300 19.05 -17.35 14.19
CA VAL A 300 19.93 -17.48 13.01
C VAL A 300 21.26 -16.79 13.32
N GLY A 301 22.36 -17.47 13.00
CA GLY A 301 23.73 -16.99 13.19
C GLY A 301 24.28 -16.25 11.96
N PRO A 302 25.37 -15.47 12.15
CA PRO A 302 25.94 -14.62 11.11
C PRO A 302 26.62 -15.37 9.94
N HIS A 303 26.83 -16.67 10.04
CA HIS A 303 27.40 -17.54 8.99
C HIS A 303 26.40 -18.61 8.52
N SER A 304 25.11 -18.46 8.82
CA SER A 304 24.03 -19.44 8.60
C SER A 304 23.97 -20.60 9.61
N GLU A 305 24.62 -20.46 10.78
CA GLU A 305 24.36 -21.35 11.91
C GLU A 305 22.89 -21.23 12.34
N ILE A 306 22.26 -22.31 12.80
CA ILE A 306 20.89 -22.26 13.35
C ILE A 306 20.90 -22.79 14.78
N ALA A 307 20.46 -21.96 15.73
CA ALA A 307 20.30 -22.38 17.12
C ALA A 307 18.82 -22.63 17.44
N VAL A 308 18.56 -23.80 18.02
CA VAL A 308 17.22 -24.37 18.25
C VAL A 308 17.04 -24.57 19.74
N GLY A 309 16.17 -23.78 20.36
CA GLY A 309 15.77 -23.97 21.74
C GLY A 309 14.66 -24.99 21.83
N THR A 310 14.75 -25.88 22.81
CA THR A 310 13.74 -26.90 23.12
C THR A 310 13.36 -26.82 24.60
N ASP A 311 12.41 -27.64 25.06
CA ASP A 311 12.09 -27.73 26.49
C ASP A 311 13.13 -28.50 27.33
N ALA A 312 14.07 -29.21 26.68
CA ALA A 312 15.10 -30.05 27.31
C ALA A 312 16.56 -29.62 27.04
N GLY A 313 16.80 -28.56 26.26
CA GLY A 313 18.14 -28.06 25.96
C GLY A 313 18.20 -27.23 24.66
N VAL A 314 19.42 -26.86 24.24
CA VAL A 314 19.67 -26.12 22.98
C VAL A 314 20.49 -26.95 22.01
N ALA A 315 20.03 -27.05 20.76
CA ALA A 315 20.83 -27.57 19.64
C ALA A 315 21.42 -26.42 18.82
N ILE A 316 22.57 -26.65 18.20
CA ILE A 316 23.12 -25.77 17.15
C ILE A 316 23.41 -26.63 15.92
N LEU A 317 22.90 -26.21 14.77
CA LEU A 317 23.30 -26.72 13.46
C LEU A 317 24.37 -25.80 12.87
N ASP A 318 25.51 -26.37 12.53
CA ASP A 318 26.68 -25.68 11.94
C ASP A 318 27.31 -26.60 10.88
N ASP A 319 27.51 -26.13 9.65
CA ASP A 319 27.92 -26.93 8.47
C ASP A 319 27.19 -28.29 8.32
N GLY A 320 25.91 -28.36 8.68
CA GLY A 320 25.10 -29.58 8.62
C GLY A 320 25.25 -30.54 9.80
N ILE A 321 26.10 -30.21 10.79
CA ILE A 321 26.36 -31.00 11.99
C ILE A 321 25.54 -30.44 13.17
N TRP A 322 24.73 -31.28 13.80
CA TRP A 322 24.03 -30.94 15.04
C TRP A 322 24.94 -31.10 16.27
N THR A 323 24.97 -30.08 17.13
CA THR A 323 25.62 -30.11 18.45
C THR A 323 24.62 -29.72 19.54
N ALA A 324 24.27 -30.67 20.40
CA ALA A 324 23.35 -30.48 21.52
C ALA A 324 24.06 -29.98 22.79
N TYR A 325 23.32 -29.25 23.62
CA TYR A 325 23.66 -28.86 24.99
C TYR A 325 22.43 -29.02 25.89
N ASP A 326 22.44 -30.08 26.69
CA ASP A 326 21.34 -30.64 27.49
C ASP A 326 21.76 -30.84 28.97
N ASP A 327 22.82 -30.14 29.40
CA ASP A 327 23.55 -30.43 30.63
C ASP A 327 23.70 -29.22 31.58
N ARG A 328 24.57 -29.38 32.60
CA ARG A 328 24.78 -28.41 33.69
C ARG A 328 25.46 -27.09 33.28
N HIS A 329 25.66 -26.82 32.00
CA HIS A 329 26.09 -25.50 31.51
C HIS A 329 24.92 -24.49 31.46
N LEU A 330 23.66 -24.95 31.53
CA LEU A 330 22.46 -24.12 31.48
C LEU A 330 21.85 -23.90 32.89
N PRO A 331 21.23 -22.73 33.17
CA PRO A 331 20.53 -22.47 34.44
C PRO A 331 19.24 -23.29 34.63
N ASP A 332 18.60 -23.63 33.51
CA ASP A 332 17.41 -24.45 33.36
C ASP A 332 17.44 -25.03 31.94
N LEU A 333 16.90 -26.23 31.74
CA LEU A 333 16.92 -26.93 30.45
C LEU A 333 15.81 -26.43 29.51
N THR A 334 14.71 -25.87 30.04
CA THR A 334 13.69 -25.27 29.19
C THR A 334 14.16 -23.91 28.66
N ILE A 335 14.59 -23.92 27.40
CA ILE A 335 14.99 -22.73 26.66
C ILE A 335 13.74 -21.91 26.33
N THR A 336 13.84 -20.59 26.44
CA THR A 336 12.74 -19.65 26.16
C THR A 336 13.04 -18.72 24.99
N SER A 337 14.32 -18.45 24.74
CA SER A 337 14.78 -17.49 23.73
C SER A 337 16.27 -17.67 23.46
N ILE A 338 16.72 -17.31 22.27
CA ILE A 338 18.14 -17.40 21.86
C ILE A 338 18.50 -16.14 21.06
N ALA A 339 19.73 -15.66 21.21
CA ALA A 339 20.31 -14.66 20.32
C ALA A 339 21.79 -14.97 20.05
N PHE A 340 22.20 -14.98 18.78
CA PHE A 340 23.61 -14.85 18.42
C PHE A 340 24.09 -13.40 18.64
N ALA A 341 25.39 -13.22 18.84
CA ALA A 341 26.02 -11.91 18.99
C ALA A 341 27.22 -11.76 18.03
N GLU A 342 28.43 -11.57 18.56
CA GLU A 342 29.64 -11.76 17.75
C GLU A 342 29.81 -13.23 17.30
N PRO A 343 30.60 -13.49 16.23
CA PRO A 343 31.08 -14.83 15.88
C PRO A 343 31.53 -15.65 17.10
N GLY A 344 30.98 -16.86 17.25
CA GLY A 344 31.28 -17.75 18.38
C GLY A 344 30.67 -17.34 19.73
N VAL A 345 29.77 -16.35 19.78
CA VAL A 345 29.04 -15.92 20.99
C VAL A 345 27.54 -16.18 20.82
N LEU A 346 26.99 -17.01 21.72
CA LEU A 346 25.56 -17.34 21.78
C LEU A 346 25.00 -17.01 23.17
N TYR A 347 23.85 -16.36 23.21
CA TYR A 347 23.07 -16.10 24.40
C TYR A 347 21.81 -16.95 24.40
N VAL A 348 21.55 -17.64 25.51
CA VAL A 348 20.48 -18.63 25.66
C VAL A 348 19.69 -18.29 26.92
N GLY A 349 18.45 -17.84 26.73
CA GLY A 349 17.50 -17.51 27.77
C GLY A 349 16.75 -18.73 28.25
N THR A 350 16.56 -18.83 29.57
CA THR A 350 15.88 -19.95 30.24
C THR A 350 14.92 -19.41 31.30
N ARG A 351 14.14 -20.27 31.97
CA ARG A 351 13.20 -19.81 33.02
C ARG A 351 13.90 -19.36 34.31
N GLN A 352 15.19 -19.64 34.50
CA GLN A 352 15.96 -19.34 35.71
C GLN A 352 17.25 -18.53 35.48
N GLY A 353 17.48 -18.06 34.25
CA GLY A 353 18.56 -17.12 33.96
C GLY A 353 18.94 -17.03 32.49
N LEU A 354 20.10 -16.42 32.25
CA LEU A 354 20.71 -16.25 30.94
C LEU A 354 22.05 -16.98 30.90
N ALA A 355 22.20 -17.96 30.02
CA ALA A 355 23.51 -18.52 29.70
C ALA A 355 24.15 -17.74 28.53
N ARG A 356 25.46 -17.53 28.59
CA ARG A 356 26.29 -17.08 27.48
C ARG A 356 27.36 -18.11 27.19
N LYS A 357 27.29 -18.72 26.01
CA LYS A 357 28.40 -19.47 25.41
C LYS A 357 29.32 -18.48 24.70
N LYS A 358 30.62 -18.55 24.98
CA LYS A 358 31.67 -18.00 24.11
C LYS A 358 32.65 -19.11 23.80
N GLU A 359 32.78 -19.47 22.53
CA GLU A 359 33.58 -20.61 22.06
C GLU A 359 33.16 -21.91 22.79
N LYS A 360 33.95 -22.35 23.78
CA LYS A 360 33.69 -23.52 24.66
C LYS A 360 33.45 -23.16 26.13
N GLN A 361 33.44 -21.87 26.47
CA GLN A 361 33.23 -21.36 27.83
C GLN A 361 31.78 -20.93 28.00
N TRP A 362 31.14 -21.36 29.11
CA TRP A 362 29.80 -20.90 29.48
C TRP A 362 29.87 -19.93 30.67
N THR A 363 28.98 -18.94 30.69
CA THR A 363 28.81 -17.98 31.80
C THR A 363 27.33 -17.83 32.09
N VAL A 364 26.92 -17.92 33.37
CA VAL A 364 25.53 -17.75 33.79
C VAL A 364 25.29 -16.36 34.38
N PHE A 365 24.19 -15.73 34.00
CA PHE A 365 23.70 -14.49 34.57
C PHE A 365 22.30 -14.66 35.18
N ASP A 366 22.09 -14.02 36.31
CA ASP A 366 20.88 -14.09 37.14
C ASP A 366 20.54 -12.70 37.70
N THR A 367 19.54 -12.61 38.60
CA THR A 367 19.15 -11.35 39.26
C THR A 367 20.17 -10.81 40.27
N THR A 368 21.18 -11.59 40.65
CA THR A 368 22.26 -11.14 41.56
C THR A 368 23.38 -10.44 40.80
N ASN A 369 23.64 -10.84 39.55
CA ASN A 369 24.81 -10.39 38.78
C ASN A 369 24.50 -9.61 37.48
N GLY A 370 23.24 -9.56 37.02
CA GLY A 370 22.89 -8.84 35.78
C GLY A 370 21.41 -8.58 35.53
N LEU A 371 20.56 -9.59 35.63
CA LEU A 371 19.17 -9.56 35.13
C LEU A 371 18.22 -8.71 35.99
N LEU A 372 17.04 -8.39 35.44
CA LEU A 372 15.92 -7.74 36.14
C LEU A 372 14.87 -8.76 36.62
N SER A 373 14.82 -9.94 35.99
CA SER A 373 13.93 -11.06 36.27
C SER A 373 14.72 -12.36 36.03
N PRO A 374 14.50 -13.46 36.78
CA PRO A 374 15.17 -14.73 36.52
C PRO A 374 14.63 -15.40 35.24
N HIS A 375 13.35 -15.21 34.95
CA HIS A 375 12.73 -15.72 33.73
C HIS A 375 13.08 -14.79 32.56
N VAL A 376 14.04 -15.23 31.74
CA VAL A 376 14.29 -14.64 30.42
C VAL A 376 13.18 -15.13 29.50
N SER A 377 12.64 -14.24 28.68
CA SER A 377 11.47 -14.49 27.82
C SER A 377 11.64 -13.96 26.40
N ALA A 378 12.59 -13.04 26.17
CA ALA A 378 12.99 -12.59 24.84
C ALA A 378 14.48 -12.22 24.86
N LEU A 379 15.17 -12.42 23.74
CA LEU A 379 16.55 -11.98 23.51
C LEU A 379 16.69 -11.38 22.11
N MET A 380 17.49 -10.34 21.99
CA MET A 380 17.93 -9.77 20.71
C MET A 380 19.30 -9.11 20.90
N TYR A 381 20.17 -9.21 19.90
CA TYR A 381 21.42 -8.45 19.85
C TYR A 381 21.27 -7.36 18.78
N ASP A 382 21.51 -6.09 19.15
CA ASP A 382 21.29 -4.95 18.26
C ASP A 382 22.54 -4.55 17.46
N SER A 383 22.34 -3.72 16.43
CA SER A 383 23.40 -3.14 15.61
C SER A 383 24.44 -2.35 16.44
N GLN A 384 24.01 -1.77 17.57
CA GLN A 384 24.86 -1.08 18.56
C GLN A 384 25.64 -2.04 19.48
N ARG A 385 25.63 -3.36 19.23
CA ARG A 385 26.34 -4.41 19.97
C ARG A 385 25.89 -4.57 21.44
N SER A 386 24.65 -4.21 21.73
CA SER A 386 24.00 -4.40 23.03
C SER A 386 23.04 -5.58 23.00
N LEU A 387 23.05 -6.38 24.08
CA LEU A 387 22.08 -7.45 24.27
C LEU A 387 20.82 -6.92 24.97
N TRP A 388 19.69 -7.03 24.31
CA TRP A 388 18.35 -6.81 24.83
C TRP A 388 17.81 -8.08 25.46
N ILE A 389 17.31 -7.98 26.69
CA ILE A 389 16.84 -9.10 27.50
C ILE A 389 15.46 -8.76 28.05
N GLY A 390 14.44 -9.51 27.63
CA GLY A 390 13.06 -9.33 28.04
C GLY A 390 12.70 -10.28 29.18
N GLY A 391 12.10 -9.75 30.25
CA GLY A 391 11.60 -10.52 31.38
C GLY A 391 10.15 -10.17 31.74
N GLU A 392 9.67 -10.70 32.87
CA GLU A 392 8.25 -10.57 33.27
C GLU A 392 7.84 -9.18 33.78
N ASN A 393 8.82 -8.32 34.06
CA ASN A 393 8.62 -6.97 34.63
C ASN A 393 9.45 -5.91 33.88
N GLY A 394 9.66 -6.10 32.58
CA GLY A 394 10.38 -5.19 31.71
C GLY A 394 11.71 -5.71 31.16
N ILE A 395 12.64 -4.78 30.91
CA ILE A 395 13.78 -4.98 30.01
C ILE A 395 15.11 -4.73 30.75
N THR A 396 16.10 -5.57 30.45
CA THR A 396 17.51 -5.30 30.73
C THR A 396 18.27 -5.14 29.42
N ILE A 397 19.16 -4.14 29.33
CA ILE A 397 20.08 -3.94 28.20
C ILE A 397 21.51 -4.05 28.71
N TYR A 398 22.33 -4.86 28.05
CA TYR A 398 23.73 -5.11 28.40
C TYR A 398 24.67 -4.70 27.27
N ASP A 399 25.38 -3.59 27.43
CA ASP A 399 26.35 -3.03 26.46
C ASP A 399 27.77 -3.61 26.61
N LYS A 400 27.86 -4.84 27.14
CA LYS A 400 29.08 -5.54 27.57
C LYS A 400 29.75 -4.94 28.83
N THR A 401 29.60 -3.64 29.08
CA THR A 401 30.23 -2.95 30.22
C THR A 401 29.25 -2.65 31.36
N SER A 402 28.00 -2.34 31.03
CA SER A 402 26.98 -1.83 31.94
C SER A 402 25.65 -2.58 31.76
N TRP A 403 24.87 -2.65 32.85
CA TRP A 403 23.56 -3.30 32.90
C TRP A 403 22.46 -2.26 33.15
N LYS A 404 21.87 -1.73 32.07
CA LYS A 404 20.74 -0.79 32.11
C LYS A 404 19.44 -1.58 32.33
N ARG A 405 18.56 -1.13 33.22
CA ARG A 405 17.33 -1.86 33.60
C ARG A 405 16.12 -0.93 33.60
N TYR A 406 15.08 -1.30 32.87
CA TYR A 406 13.85 -0.53 32.68
C TYR A 406 12.66 -1.36 33.15
N LYS A 407 12.04 -0.92 34.25
CA LYS A 407 10.91 -1.62 34.88
C LYS A 407 9.59 -1.25 34.19
N PHE A 408 8.88 -2.27 33.73
CA PHE A 408 7.52 -2.17 33.20
C PHE A 408 6.64 -3.16 33.99
N PRO A 409 5.97 -2.73 35.09
CA PRO A 409 5.24 -3.63 35.98
C PRO A 409 4.15 -4.45 35.26
N ASP A 410 4.09 -5.74 35.60
CA ASP A 410 3.25 -6.78 34.98
C ASP A 410 3.28 -6.83 33.44
N SER A 411 4.29 -6.22 32.84
CA SER A 411 4.47 -6.11 31.38
C SER A 411 5.54 -7.10 30.95
N LYS A 412 5.11 -8.35 30.73
CA LYS A 412 5.98 -9.43 30.27
C LYS A 412 6.33 -9.19 28.82
N ILE A 413 7.63 -9.19 28.54
CA ILE A 413 8.17 -9.05 27.19
C ILE A 413 8.09 -10.43 26.50
N HIS A 414 7.68 -10.45 25.23
CA HIS A 414 7.62 -11.66 24.41
C HIS A 414 8.60 -11.64 23.24
N SER A 415 8.89 -10.46 22.69
CA SER A 415 9.71 -10.32 21.47
C SER A 415 10.36 -8.94 21.35
N PHE A 416 11.41 -8.89 20.52
CA PHE A 416 12.08 -7.66 20.10
C PHE A 416 12.33 -7.71 18.60
N ALA A 417 12.27 -6.56 17.93
CA ALA A 417 12.80 -6.38 16.58
C ALA A 417 13.46 -5.00 16.45
N GLU A 418 14.72 -4.96 16.01
CA GLU A 418 15.38 -3.71 15.65
C GLU A 418 14.83 -3.21 14.30
N LEU A 419 14.44 -1.93 14.27
CA LEU A 419 13.92 -1.27 13.08
C LEU A 419 15.06 -0.65 12.25
N ASP A 420 15.94 0.05 12.95
CA ASP A 420 17.02 0.90 12.47
C ASP A 420 17.89 1.26 13.68
N GLU A 421 19.09 1.81 13.49
CA GLU A 421 20.07 2.03 14.57
C GLU A 421 19.45 2.71 15.81
N GLY A 422 19.36 1.97 16.92
CA GLY A 422 18.80 2.47 18.19
C GLY A 422 17.27 2.70 18.22
N LYS A 423 16.52 2.15 17.26
CA LYS A 423 15.05 2.04 17.26
C LYS A 423 14.63 0.57 17.41
N VAL A 424 13.89 0.24 18.46
CA VAL A 424 13.47 -1.15 18.73
C VAL A 424 11.97 -1.24 18.99
N TRP A 425 11.30 -2.17 18.31
CA TRP A 425 9.95 -2.62 18.63
C TRP A 425 10.00 -3.76 19.65
N ILE A 426 9.05 -3.76 20.58
CA ILE A 426 8.99 -4.68 21.71
C ILE A 426 7.56 -5.23 21.80
N GLY A 427 7.38 -6.54 21.70
CA GLY A 427 6.10 -7.21 21.94
C GLY A 427 5.91 -7.51 23.42
N THR A 428 4.72 -7.25 23.96
CA THR A 428 4.39 -7.49 25.38
C THR A 428 2.98 -8.05 25.57
N ASN A 429 2.73 -8.66 26.72
CA ASN A 429 1.39 -9.11 27.16
C ASN A 429 0.34 -7.97 27.33
N ARG A 430 0.71 -6.71 27.12
CA ARG A 430 -0.16 -5.52 27.23
C ARG A 430 -0.13 -4.62 25.99
N GLY A 431 0.39 -5.13 24.87
CA GLY A 431 0.49 -4.43 23.59
C GLY A 431 1.93 -4.30 23.12
N ALA A 432 2.23 -3.29 22.31
CA ALA A 432 3.57 -3.02 21.80
C ALA A 432 4.21 -1.80 22.48
N ILE A 433 5.54 -1.78 22.54
CA ILE A 433 6.33 -0.62 22.94
C ILE A 433 7.36 -0.32 21.86
N THR A 434 7.50 0.94 21.43
CA THR A 434 8.67 1.40 20.67
C THR A 434 9.65 2.11 21.60
N TYR A 435 10.92 1.71 21.52
CA TYR A 435 12.06 2.41 22.08
C TYR A 435 12.77 3.25 21.02
N ARG A 436 13.26 4.42 21.42
CA ARG A 436 14.25 5.20 20.67
C ARG A 436 15.28 5.82 21.61
N GLU A 437 16.56 5.62 21.33
CA GLU A 437 17.62 6.22 22.14
C GLU A 437 17.62 7.76 22.04
N GLY A 438 17.92 8.41 23.17
CA GLY A 438 17.95 9.87 23.26
C GLY A 438 19.16 10.44 22.50
N ARG A 439 18.91 11.15 21.38
CA ARG A 439 19.97 11.83 20.62
C ARG A 439 20.74 12.80 21.53
N GLN A 440 22.05 12.55 21.70
CA GLN A 440 22.97 13.40 22.44
C GLN A 440 22.94 14.83 21.88
N LYS A 441 22.77 15.82 22.76
CA LYS A 441 22.78 17.24 22.41
C LYS A 441 23.97 17.92 23.07
N THR A 442 24.80 18.55 22.26
CA THR A 442 25.86 19.46 22.75
C THR A 442 25.28 20.86 22.89
N GLY A 443 25.35 21.42 24.10
CA GLY A 443 24.94 22.78 24.39
C GLY A 443 25.92 23.81 23.80
N ARG A 444 25.48 25.08 23.75
CA ARG A 444 26.37 26.22 23.38
C ARG A 444 27.53 26.42 24.38
N ASP A 445 27.47 25.78 25.55
CA ASP A 445 28.52 25.73 26.57
C ASP A 445 29.49 24.53 26.40
N GLY A 446 29.38 23.78 25.29
CA GLY A 446 30.23 22.64 24.98
C GLY A 446 29.91 21.36 25.77
N LYS A 447 28.98 21.40 26.73
CA LYS A 447 28.58 20.20 27.47
C LYS A 447 27.65 19.36 26.60
N SER A 448 27.92 18.06 26.51
CA SER A 448 26.99 17.12 25.90
C SER A 448 26.11 16.47 26.98
N ALA A 449 24.82 16.38 26.70
CA ALA A 449 23.85 15.67 27.52
C ALA A 449 23.08 14.68 26.65
N GLN A 450 23.00 13.43 27.09
CA GLN A 450 22.10 12.45 26.50
C GLN A 450 20.73 12.55 27.21
N PRO A 451 19.65 12.93 26.51
CA PRO A 451 18.31 12.91 27.10
C PRO A 451 17.87 11.47 27.39
N PRO A 452 16.91 11.24 28.30
CA PRO A 452 16.38 9.90 28.54
C PRO A 452 15.79 9.30 27.25
N PRO A 453 15.84 7.98 27.08
CA PRO A 453 15.25 7.30 25.93
C PRO A 453 13.74 7.55 25.86
N LEU A 454 13.23 7.64 24.64
CA LEU A 454 11.80 7.75 24.34
C LEU A 454 11.18 6.36 24.32
N TRP A 455 10.12 6.20 25.09
CA TRP A 455 9.26 5.02 25.13
C TRP A 455 7.84 5.44 24.75
N LYS A 456 7.18 4.66 23.88
CA LYS A 456 5.80 4.90 23.46
C LYS A 456 5.05 3.58 23.35
N PHE A 457 3.77 3.58 23.74
CA PHE A 457 2.95 2.41 23.98
C PHE A 457 1.77 2.34 23.01
N TYR A 458 1.46 1.15 22.53
CA TYR A 458 0.39 0.84 21.58
C TYR A 458 -0.42 -0.34 22.09
N HIS A 459 -1.74 -0.26 21.98
CA HIS A 459 -2.68 -1.19 22.62
C HIS A 459 -4.04 -1.17 21.89
N SER A 460 -4.95 -2.07 22.29
CA SER A 460 -6.29 -2.26 21.68
C SER A 460 -7.23 -1.05 21.65
N LYS A 461 -6.79 0.11 22.17
CA LYS A 461 -7.58 1.34 22.25
C LYS A 461 -7.05 2.47 21.37
N ASN A 462 -5.91 2.28 20.68
CA ASN A 462 -5.28 3.34 19.88
C ASN A 462 -4.51 2.88 18.64
N ALA A 463 -4.34 1.57 18.40
CA ALA A 463 -3.39 1.09 17.37
C ALA A 463 -3.59 -0.37 16.93
N LEU A 464 -3.77 -1.30 17.87
CA LEU A 464 -3.72 -2.74 17.61
C LEU A 464 -5.11 -3.36 17.60
N GLU A 465 -5.37 -4.32 16.71
CA GLU A 465 -6.41 -5.32 16.95
C GLU A 465 -5.78 -6.50 17.73
N GLY A 466 -6.28 -6.72 18.95
CA GLY A 466 -5.67 -7.62 19.94
C GLY A 466 -4.98 -6.89 21.09
N THR A 467 -4.57 -7.65 22.11
CA THR A 467 -4.19 -7.15 23.44
C THR A 467 -2.78 -7.54 23.88
N ALA A 468 -2.35 -8.77 23.59
CA ALA A 468 -0.99 -9.25 23.84
C ALA A 468 -0.27 -9.38 22.50
N VAL A 469 0.94 -8.81 22.38
CA VAL A 469 1.80 -8.99 21.21
C VAL A 469 2.79 -10.12 21.49
N HIS A 470 2.69 -11.20 20.73
CA HIS A 470 3.48 -12.43 20.91
C HIS A 470 4.84 -12.35 20.18
N ASP A 471 4.85 -11.97 18.91
CA ASP A 471 6.08 -11.84 18.12
C ASP A 471 6.07 -10.56 17.28
N VAL A 472 7.25 -10.07 16.94
CA VAL A 472 7.43 -8.89 16.09
C VAL A 472 8.55 -9.13 15.08
N SER A 473 8.33 -8.73 13.82
CA SER A 473 9.35 -8.72 12.78
C SER A 473 9.35 -7.37 12.06
N VAL A 474 10.51 -6.94 11.55
CA VAL A 474 10.66 -5.70 10.77
C VAL A 474 11.00 -6.03 9.33
N GLN A 475 10.29 -5.40 8.39
CA GLN A 475 10.55 -5.49 6.96
C GLN A 475 10.90 -4.12 6.38
N GLY A 476 12.21 -3.85 6.26
CA GLY A 476 12.69 -2.56 5.76
C GLY A 476 12.42 -1.45 6.78
N LYS A 477 11.30 -0.74 6.60
CA LYS A 477 10.78 0.27 7.53
C LYS A 477 9.49 -0.18 8.25
N ASP A 478 8.80 -1.20 7.76
CA ASP A 478 7.52 -1.64 8.32
C ASP A 478 7.73 -2.55 9.53
N ALA A 479 6.82 -2.49 10.50
CA ALA A 479 6.78 -3.44 11.60
C ALA A 479 5.54 -4.34 11.51
N TRP A 480 5.73 -5.63 11.74
CA TRP A 480 4.69 -6.66 11.70
C TRP A 480 4.58 -7.29 13.10
N LEU A 481 3.42 -7.17 13.72
CA LEU A 481 3.16 -7.51 15.13
C LEU A 481 2.04 -8.54 15.22
N ILE A 482 2.31 -9.66 15.87
CA ILE A 482 1.35 -10.76 16.05
C ILE A 482 0.61 -10.60 17.38
N THR A 483 -0.72 -10.58 17.34
CA THR A 483 -1.55 -10.54 18.56
C THR A 483 -2.36 -11.81 18.79
N ASP A 484 -3.06 -11.89 19.92
CA ASP A 484 -4.07 -12.90 20.23
C ASP A 484 -5.25 -12.99 19.24
N LYS A 485 -5.34 -12.08 18.26
CA LYS A 485 -6.42 -12.00 17.26
C LYS A 485 -5.98 -11.84 15.81
N ALA A 486 -4.94 -11.05 15.54
CA ALA A 486 -4.67 -10.51 14.21
C ALA A 486 -3.18 -10.33 13.94
N VAL A 487 -2.81 -10.35 12.66
CA VAL A 487 -1.54 -9.82 12.19
C VAL A 487 -1.71 -8.31 12.03
N ASN A 488 -0.92 -7.51 12.74
CA ASN A 488 -0.97 -6.05 12.66
C ASN A 488 0.27 -5.56 11.91
N GLN A 489 0.08 -4.73 10.87
CA GLN A 489 1.17 -3.99 10.21
C GLN A 489 1.15 -2.54 10.69
N TYR A 490 2.34 -1.99 10.94
CA TYR A 490 2.59 -0.56 11.05
C TYR A 490 3.41 -0.12 9.84
N ASP A 491 2.74 0.53 8.88
CA ASP A 491 3.31 1.15 7.70
C ASP A 491 3.92 2.51 8.08
N HIS A 492 5.19 2.72 7.77
CA HIS A 492 5.84 4.03 7.91
C HIS A 492 5.79 4.76 6.57
N ALA A 493 5.14 5.92 6.50
CA ALA A 493 5.15 6.72 5.28
C ALA A 493 6.55 7.28 4.98
N ASP A 494 6.90 7.35 3.69
CA ASP A 494 8.14 7.99 3.23
C ASP A 494 7.98 9.53 3.24
N MET A 495 9.07 10.26 3.49
CA MET A 495 9.11 11.66 3.07
C MET A 495 9.07 11.71 1.54
N GLN A 496 8.26 12.60 0.96
CA GLN A 496 8.16 12.75 -0.49
C GLN A 496 8.60 14.13 -0.95
N PHE A 497 9.37 14.19 -2.03
CA PHE A 497 9.76 15.43 -2.70
C PHE A 497 9.41 15.34 -4.18
N GLN A 498 8.69 16.33 -4.69
CA GLN A 498 8.23 16.36 -6.08
C GLN A 498 8.64 17.64 -6.78
N VAL A 499 9.08 17.48 -8.03
CA VAL A 499 9.30 18.57 -8.98
C VAL A 499 8.41 18.31 -10.18
N PHE A 500 7.61 19.29 -10.56
CA PHE A 500 6.80 19.31 -11.77
C PHE A 500 7.21 20.50 -12.63
N TYR A 501 7.22 20.32 -13.95
CA TYR A 501 7.45 21.39 -14.92
C TYR A 501 6.59 21.19 -16.18
N GLU A 502 6.09 22.30 -16.72
CA GLU A 502 5.52 22.37 -18.06
C GLU A 502 5.87 23.69 -18.77
N ARG A 503 5.77 23.65 -20.11
CA ARG A 503 5.61 24.87 -20.91
C ARG A 503 4.12 25.11 -21.15
N LEU A 504 3.68 26.31 -20.84
CA LEU A 504 2.29 26.72 -21.04
C LEU A 504 2.07 27.13 -22.51
N LEU A 505 0.82 27.02 -22.98
CA LEU A 505 0.36 27.52 -24.28
C LEU A 505 1.28 27.24 -25.50
N PRO A 506 1.84 26.03 -25.67
CA PRO A 506 2.84 25.75 -26.72
C PRO A 506 2.29 25.89 -28.15
N ALA A 507 0.96 25.82 -28.33
CA ALA A 507 0.29 26.11 -29.59
C ALA A 507 0.58 27.54 -30.11
N PHE A 508 0.84 28.49 -29.20
CA PHE A 508 1.20 29.88 -29.50
C PHE A 508 2.72 30.11 -29.59
N GLN A 509 3.54 29.09 -29.31
CA GLN A 509 5.01 29.09 -29.41
C GLN A 509 5.73 30.12 -28.52
N ILE A 510 5.09 30.57 -27.44
CA ILE A 510 5.66 31.47 -26.42
C ILE A 510 6.67 30.66 -25.56
N PRO A 511 7.99 30.93 -25.61
CA PRO A 511 9.00 30.05 -25.02
C PRO A 511 9.26 30.30 -23.52
N ASP A 512 8.90 31.49 -23.05
CA ASP A 512 9.12 32.06 -21.72
C ASP A 512 7.89 31.94 -20.79
N LEU A 513 6.75 31.49 -21.32
CA LEU A 513 5.57 31.16 -20.52
C LEU A 513 5.65 29.71 -19.98
N TRP A 514 5.93 29.56 -18.69
CA TRP A 514 6.12 28.24 -18.06
C TRP A 514 5.64 28.20 -16.61
N HIS A 515 5.39 26.98 -16.14
CA HIS A 515 4.85 26.68 -14.81
C HIS A 515 5.75 25.61 -14.15
N ILE A 516 6.20 25.89 -12.93
CA ILE A 516 6.91 24.96 -12.07
C ILE A 516 6.14 24.76 -10.78
N TYR A 517 6.13 23.53 -10.27
CA TYR A 517 5.54 23.21 -8.99
C TYR A 517 6.49 22.32 -8.18
N LEU A 518 6.72 22.72 -6.94
CA LEU A 518 7.56 22.03 -5.97
C LEU A 518 6.69 21.63 -4.78
N ALA A 519 6.74 20.36 -4.38
CA ALA A 519 6.06 19.87 -3.19
C ALA A 519 7.00 19.03 -2.31
N GLY A 520 6.95 19.24 -1.01
CA GLY A 520 7.61 18.42 0.00
C GLY A 520 6.59 17.94 1.02
N VAL A 521 6.54 16.63 1.26
CA VAL A 521 5.65 16.00 2.25
C VAL A 521 6.49 15.32 3.31
N ILE A 522 6.18 15.61 4.57
CA ILE A 522 6.89 15.13 5.75
C ILE A 522 5.88 14.45 6.68
N PRO A 523 5.82 13.12 6.68
CA PRO A 523 5.04 12.37 7.66
C PRO A 523 5.52 12.69 9.08
N THR A 524 4.59 12.93 9.99
CA THR A 524 4.91 12.95 11.41
C THR A 524 4.83 11.52 11.96
N ASN A 525 5.35 11.27 13.16
CA ASN A 525 5.27 9.94 13.75
C ASN A 525 3.82 9.47 14.00
N ASP A 526 2.85 10.38 14.19
CA ASP A 526 1.63 10.07 14.96
C ASP A 526 0.40 10.94 14.74
N TRP A 527 0.57 12.26 14.57
CA TRP A 527 -0.55 13.21 14.62
C TRP A 527 -1.10 13.54 13.24
N GLY A 528 -0.34 13.23 12.19
CA GLY A 528 -0.68 13.50 10.80
C GLY A 528 0.56 13.71 9.94
N THR A 529 0.42 14.50 8.89
CA THR A 529 1.46 14.76 7.90
C THR A 529 1.44 16.21 7.48
N ILE A 530 2.63 16.80 7.34
CA ILE A 530 2.83 18.20 6.92
C ILE A 530 3.24 18.22 5.45
N GLY A 531 2.61 19.07 4.66
CA GLY A 531 3.01 19.40 3.29
C GLY A 531 3.51 20.84 3.18
N ALA A 532 4.48 21.09 2.31
CA ALA A 532 4.94 22.43 1.95
C ALA A 532 5.08 22.52 0.42
N THR A 533 4.65 23.63 -0.17
CA THR A 533 4.57 23.79 -1.63
C THR A 533 4.99 25.17 -2.12
N VAL A 534 5.50 25.20 -3.35
CA VAL A 534 5.66 26.39 -4.17
C VAL A 534 5.05 26.10 -5.53
N ASN A 535 3.94 26.75 -5.86
CA ASN A 535 3.43 26.82 -7.23
C ASN A 535 3.87 28.17 -7.82
N TYR A 536 4.46 28.18 -9.01
CA TYR A 536 4.98 29.39 -9.64
C TYR A 536 4.79 29.37 -11.16
N ILE A 537 4.25 30.46 -11.70
CA ILE A 537 4.10 30.71 -13.13
C ILE A 537 4.92 31.93 -13.51
N ASN A 538 5.77 31.78 -14.52
CA ASN A 538 6.42 32.88 -15.22
C ASN A 538 5.52 33.29 -16.40
N PHE A 539 5.08 34.55 -16.45
CA PHE A 539 4.26 35.05 -17.56
C PHE A 539 5.08 35.46 -18.78
N GLY A 540 6.34 35.84 -18.57
CA GLY A 540 7.29 36.21 -19.63
C GLY A 540 8.01 37.51 -19.37
N GLU A 541 8.71 38.00 -20.39
CA GLU A 541 9.21 39.38 -20.44
C GLU A 541 8.21 40.32 -21.13
N ILE A 542 8.05 41.51 -20.56
CA ILE A 542 7.22 42.58 -21.10
C ILE A 542 8.15 43.71 -21.55
N GLU A 543 8.11 44.06 -22.83
CA GLU A 543 8.72 45.27 -23.38
C GLU A 543 7.92 46.50 -22.94
N ILE A 544 8.60 47.51 -22.42
CA ILE A 544 8.00 48.77 -21.97
C ILE A 544 8.04 49.78 -23.14
N THR A 545 7.01 50.60 -23.30
CA THR A 545 6.96 51.67 -24.30
C THR A 545 6.71 53.03 -23.67
N ASP A 546 7.39 54.07 -24.17
CA ASP A 546 7.18 55.45 -23.75
C ASP A 546 5.85 56.06 -24.28
N GLU A 547 5.56 57.32 -23.91
CA GLU A 547 4.36 58.05 -24.36
C GLU A 547 4.31 58.29 -25.89
N GLU A 548 5.46 58.17 -26.59
CA GLU A 548 5.56 58.30 -28.05
C GLU A 548 5.45 56.94 -28.77
N GLY A 549 5.41 55.84 -28.01
CA GLY A 549 5.28 54.46 -28.49
C GLY A 549 6.61 53.81 -28.89
N ALA A 550 7.75 54.36 -28.49
CA ALA A 550 9.06 53.74 -28.69
C ALA A 550 9.35 52.73 -27.57
N VAL A 551 9.93 51.58 -27.92
CA VAL A 551 10.32 50.54 -26.95
C VAL A 551 11.54 51.01 -26.15
N GLU A 552 11.39 51.05 -24.84
CA GLU A 552 12.45 51.40 -23.90
C GLU A 552 13.48 50.27 -23.74
N PRO A 553 14.75 50.57 -23.41
CA PRO A 553 15.82 49.56 -23.29
C PRO A 553 15.74 48.73 -21.98
N VAL A 554 14.54 48.57 -21.42
CA VAL A 554 14.26 47.90 -20.14
C VAL A 554 13.04 47.00 -20.32
N THR A 555 13.20 45.69 -20.06
CA THR A 555 12.07 44.76 -19.93
C THR A 555 11.71 44.57 -18.45
N THR A 556 10.44 44.27 -18.17
CA THR A 556 9.97 43.86 -16.84
C THR A 556 9.47 42.41 -16.87
N HIS A 557 9.64 41.67 -15.77
CA HIS A 557 9.28 40.25 -15.68
C HIS A 557 7.97 40.07 -14.91
N SER A 558 6.94 39.54 -15.58
CA SER A 558 5.64 39.28 -14.96
C SER A 558 5.59 37.84 -14.44
N TRP A 559 5.14 37.64 -13.20
CA TRP A 559 5.10 36.32 -12.55
C TRP A 559 4.08 36.23 -11.42
N GLU A 560 3.74 35.00 -11.04
CA GLU A 560 2.85 34.72 -9.92
C GLU A 560 3.31 33.50 -9.13
N GLY A 561 3.22 33.58 -7.80
CA GLY A 561 3.69 32.56 -6.87
C GLY A 561 2.71 32.31 -5.74
N VAL A 562 2.41 31.04 -5.49
CA VAL A 562 1.57 30.57 -4.38
C VAL A 562 2.38 29.63 -3.49
N PHE A 563 2.53 30.00 -2.23
CA PHE A 563 3.26 29.26 -1.21
C PHE A 563 2.27 28.59 -0.27
N GLY A 564 2.17 27.26 -0.30
CA GLY A 564 1.20 26.50 0.50
C GLY A 564 1.84 25.73 1.65
N LEU A 565 1.24 25.80 2.84
CA LEU A 565 1.52 24.94 3.99
C LEU A 565 0.29 24.08 4.28
N SER A 566 0.41 22.77 4.06
CA SER A 566 -0.67 21.80 4.16
C SER A 566 -0.54 20.92 5.40
N TYR A 567 -1.67 20.42 5.91
CA TYR A 567 -1.71 19.46 7.01
C TYR A 567 -2.84 18.45 6.82
N GLY A 568 -2.49 17.16 6.84
CA GLY A 568 -3.45 16.05 6.84
C GLY A 568 -3.53 15.36 8.20
N LEU A 569 -4.75 15.16 8.69
CA LEU A 569 -5.07 14.56 9.98
C LEU A 569 -5.77 13.20 9.78
N PRO A 570 -5.15 12.06 10.14
CA PRO A 570 -5.86 10.79 10.28
C PRO A 570 -6.91 10.89 11.38
N ILE A 571 -8.16 10.57 11.06
CA ILE A 571 -9.26 10.40 12.02
C ILE A 571 -9.52 8.91 12.27
N LYS A 572 -9.35 8.09 11.22
CA LYS A 572 -9.32 6.62 11.21
C LYS A 572 -8.39 6.15 10.08
N GLU A 573 -8.09 4.86 10.04
CA GLU A 573 -7.38 4.20 8.92
C GLU A 573 -8.00 4.53 7.55
N ASP A 574 -9.33 4.70 7.51
CA ASP A 574 -10.11 4.94 6.28
C ASP A 574 -10.61 6.38 6.11
N LEU A 575 -10.41 7.28 7.09
CA LEU A 575 -10.96 8.63 7.10
C LEU A 575 -9.93 9.67 7.59
N SER A 576 -9.69 10.69 6.79
CA SER A 576 -8.85 11.83 7.15
C SER A 576 -9.50 13.17 6.80
N LEU A 577 -9.00 14.22 7.46
CA LEU A 577 -9.31 15.62 7.17
C LEU A 577 -8.04 16.34 6.71
N GLY A 578 -8.19 17.38 5.91
CA GLY A 578 -7.10 18.16 5.36
C GLY A 578 -7.33 19.66 5.50
N LEU A 579 -6.26 20.39 5.76
CA LEU A 579 -6.22 21.85 5.71
C LEU A 579 -5.03 22.29 4.85
N ASN A 580 -5.18 23.43 4.18
CA ASN A 580 -4.10 24.09 3.44
C ASN A 580 -4.14 25.58 3.74
N LEU A 581 -2.98 26.20 3.97
CA LEU A 581 -2.84 27.66 4.07
C LEU A 581 -1.94 28.14 2.94
N LYS A 582 -2.50 28.91 2.02
CA LYS A 582 -1.83 29.50 0.87
C LYS A 582 -1.52 30.98 1.14
N TYR A 583 -0.29 31.41 0.88
CA TYR A 583 0.06 32.80 0.63
C TYR A 583 0.21 33.02 -0.87
N VAL A 584 -0.38 34.10 -1.39
CA VAL A 584 -0.44 34.43 -2.82
C VAL A 584 0.28 35.74 -3.07
N HIS A 585 1.15 35.76 -4.08
CA HIS A 585 1.84 36.95 -4.57
C HIS A 585 1.77 36.96 -6.09
N SER A 586 1.15 37.99 -6.67
CA SER A 586 0.93 38.14 -8.11
C SER A 586 1.54 39.47 -8.55
N ALA A 587 2.61 39.42 -9.34
CA ALA A 587 3.34 40.58 -9.86
C ALA A 587 3.07 40.69 -11.36
N LEU A 588 1.92 41.25 -11.71
CA LEU A 588 1.49 41.36 -13.11
C LEU A 588 2.28 42.45 -13.85
N ALA A 589 2.54 43.58 -13.17
CA ALA A 589 3.38 44.68 -13.66
C ALA A 589 4.25 45.21 -12.51
N PRO A 590 5.41 44.59 -12.23
CA PRO A 590 6.36 45.14 -11.25
C PRO A 590 6.99 46.46 -11.75
N GLU A 591 7.24 47.35 -10.79
CA GLU A 591 7.37 48.81 -10.90
C GLU A 591 8.21 49.38 -12.07
N TYR A 592 7.65 50.36 -12.79
CA TYR A 592 8.39 51.27 -13.67
C TYR A 592 7.66 52.64 -13.77
N GLY A 593 8.39 53.75 -13.59
CA GLY A 593 7.84 55.11 -13.62
C GLY A 593 7.28 55.63 -12.28
N GLU A 594 6.49 56.70 -12.31
CA GLU A 594 5.81 57.29 -11.12
C GLU A 594 4.41 56.69 -10.84
N GLY A 595 4.17 55.43 -11.24
CA GLY A 595 2.89 54.72 -11.06
C GLY A 595 2.87 53.74 -9.88
N ASP A 596 1.69 53.39 -9.38
CA ASP A 596 1.51 52.41 -8.29
C ASP A 596 1.94 50.98 -8.71
N GLU A 597 2.58 50.23 -7.80
CA GLU A 597 3.03 48.83 -8.04
C GLU A 597 1.86 47.93 -8.52
N GLY A 598 2.02 47.27 -9.67
CA GLY A 598 1.08 46.23 -10.16
C GLY A 598 1.24 44.88 -9.44
N ILE A 599 1.30 44.88 -8.09
CA ILE A 599 1.64 43.71 -7.26
C ILE A 599 0.55 43.41 -6.22
N GLY A 600 -0.26 42.39 -6.50
CA GLY A 600 -1.31 41.90 -5.61
C GLY A 600 -0.81 40.84 -4.61
N ARG A 601 -1.35 40.88 -3.38
CA ARG A 601 -0.95 39.97 -2.28
C ARG A 601 -2.18 39.57 -1.45
N THR A 602 -2.41 38.28 -1.24
CA THR A 602 -3.53 37.77 -0.41
C THR A 602 -3.21 36.40 0.19
N PHE A 603 -4.15 35.82 0.94
CA PHE A 603 -4.06 34.48 1.54
C PHE A 603 -5.32 33.69 1.24
N ALA A 604 -5.22 32.36 1.18
CA ALA A 604 -6.37 31.48 1.01
C ALA A 604 -6.26 30.23 1.89
N VAL A 605 -7.39 29.63 2.23
CA VAL A 605 -7.50 28.37 2.97
C VAL A 605 -8.18 27.32 2.09
N ASP A 606 -7.68 26.08 2.11
CA ASP A 606 -8.43 24.92 1.64
C ASP A 606 -8.87 24.07 2.85
N ALA A 607 -10.04 23.44 2.76
CA ALA A 607 -10.52 22.45 3.72
C ALA A 607 -11.04 21.22 2.97
N ALA A 608 -10.59 20.03 3.39
CA ALA A 608 -10.78 18.80 2.63
C ALA A 608 -11.06 17.56 3.50
N LEU A 609 -11.59 16.52 2.86
CA LEU A 609 -11.90 15.22 3.45
C LEU A 609 -11.53 14.11 2.45
N LEU A 610 -11.01 12.99 2.97
CA LEU A 610 -10.80 11.78 2.18
C LEU A 610 -11.33 10.57 2.97
N LYS A 611 -12.22 9.81 2.34
CA LYS A 611 -12.82 8.59 2.89
C LYS A 611 -12.57 7.44 1.93
N ARG A 612 -11.68 6.51 2.29
CA ARG A 612 -11.49 5.24 1.59
C ARG A 612 -12.57 4.24 2.03
N ASN A 613 -12.84 3.23 1.20
CA ASN A 613 -13.82 2.17 1.44
C ASN A 613 -15.20 2.70 1.92
N LEU A 614 -15.77 3.67 1.19
CA LEU A 614 -16.96 4.44 1.60
C LEU A 614 -18.21 3.58 1.86
N LEU A 615 -18.49 2.66 0.94
CA LEU A 615 -19.66 1.74 0.96
C LEU A 615 -19.28 0.30 0.61
N VAL A 616 -18.27 0.14 -0.26
CA VAL A 616 -17.67 -1.11 -0.66
C VAL A 616 -16.15 -0.97 -0.63
N GLU A 617 -15.44 -2.09 -0.51
CA GLU A 617 -13.97 -2.10 -0.60
C GLU A 617 -13.50 -1.55 -1.95
N GLY A 618 -12.40 -0.78 -1.94
CA GLY A 618 -11.82 -0.18 -3.13
C GLY A 618 -12.52 1.09 -3.63
N LEU A 619 -13.72 1.44 -3.13
CA LEU A 619 -14.40 2.70 -3.44
C LEU A 619 -14.01 3.80 -2.46
N SER A 620 -13.33 4.84 -2.95
CA SER A 620 -12.93 6.02 -2.19
C SER A 620 -13.68 7.27 -2.65
N LEU A 621 -13.93 8.20 -1.72
CA LEU A 621 -14.54 9.50 -1.93
C LEU A 621 -13.64 10.60 -1.39
N GLY A 622 -13.43 11.64 -2.19
CA GLY A 622 -12.70 12.85 -1.79
C GLY A 622 -13.58 14.09 -1.91
N LEU A 623 -13.42 15.03 -0.99
CA LEU A 623 -14.01 16.37 -1.03
C LEU A 623 -12.90 17.39 -0.80
N ASN A 624 -12.85 18.46 -1.59
CA ASN A 624 -11.95 19.58 -1.32
C ASN A 624 -12.65 20.91 -1.63
N VAL A 625 -12.62 21.84 -0.68
CA VAL A 625 -13.16 23.19 -0.79
C VAL A 625 -11.96 24.14 -0.75
N GLN A 626 -11.65 24.76 -1.89
CA GLN A 626 -10.38 25.43 -2.13
C GLN A 626 -10.49 26.95 -2.25
N ASN A 627 -9.38 27.62 -1.94
CA ASN A 627 -9.16 29.04 -2.18
C ASN A 627 -10.10 29.98 -1.41
N MET A 628 -10.55 29.59 -0.21
CA MET A 628 -11.32 30.45 0.69
C MET A 628 -10.44 31.58 1.23
N GLY A 629 -10.56 32.79 0.68
CA GLY A 629 -9.75 33.94 1.07
C GLY A 629 -10.35 35.28 0.64
N PRO A 630 -9.88 36.41 1.18
CA PRO A 630 -10.29 37.73 0.71
C PRO A 630 -9.81 37.97 -0.73
N PRO A 631 -10.55 38.80 -1.51
CA PRO A 631 -10.16 39.16 -2.88
C PRO A 631 -8.77 39.79 -2.91
N ILE A 632 -8.10 39.60 -4.04
CA ILE A 632 -6.82 40.25 -4.34
C ILE A 632 -7.09 41.60 -5.01
N TYR A 633 -6.20 42.56 -4.79
CA TYR A 633 -6.19 43.84 -5.50
C TYR A 633 -4.75 44.21 -5.82
N TYR A 634 -4.56 44.97 -6.89
CA TYR A 634 -3.25 45.42 -7.36
C TYR A 634 -3.05 46.89 -6.99
N VAL A 635 -3.83 47.80 -7.60
CA VAL A 635 -3.75 49.25 -7.34
C VAL A 635 -4.80 49.72 -6.32
N SER A 636 -6.08 49.46 -6.58
CA SER A 636 -7.22 49.97 -5.79
C SER A 636 -7.98 48.84 -5.11
N ARG A 637 -8.44 49.07 -3.87
CA ARG A 637 -9.30 48.12 -3.14
C ARG A 637 -10.75 48.11 -3.59
N ASP A 638 -11.19 49.15 -4.29
CA ASP A 638 -12.53 49.22 -4.86
C ASP A 638 -12.64 48.37 -6.14
N ASP A 639 -11.49 48.04 -6.74
CA ASP A 639 -11.29 47.23 -7.95
C ASP A 639 -10.62 45.89 -7.59
N ALA A 640 -11.20 45.16 -6.62
CA ALA A 640 -10.65 43.91 -6.08
C ALA A 640 -11.34 42.66 -6.66
N ASP A 641 -10.54 41.74 -7.20
CA ASP A 641 -10.99 40.50 -7.83
C ASP A 641 -11.03 39.33 -6.82
N PRO A 642 -12.08 38.50 -6.78
CA PRO A 642 -12.10 37.32 -5.93
C PRO A 642 -11.14 36.25 -6.42
N LEU A 643 -10.67 35.45 -5.47
CA LEU A 643 -9.93 34.23 -5.74
C LEU A 643 -10.87 33.15 -6.32
N PRO A 644 -10.35 32.22 -7.14
CA PRO A 644 -11.11 31.13 -7.74
C PRO A 644 -11.56 30.11 -6.68
N PHE A 645 -12.59 30.44 -5.92
CA PHE A 645 -13.20 29.57 -4.92
C PHE A 645 -13.82 28.35 -5.62
N ASN A 646 -13.32 27.16 -5.30
CA ASN A 646 -13.66 25.93 -6.02
C ASN A 646 -14.13 24.84 -5.05
N ILE A 647 -15.22 24.16 -5.38
CA ILE A 647 -15.68 22.95 -4.68
C ILE A 647 -15.45 21.74 -5.60
N LYS A 648 -14.70 20.77 -5.09
CA LYS A 648 -14.35 19.52 -5.77
C LYS A 648 -14.93 18.31 -5.06
N PHE A 649 -15.58 17.45 -5.84
CA PHE A 649 -16.09 16.15 -5.42
C PHE A 649 -15.41 15.08 -6.27
N GLY A 650 -14.82 14.06 -5.64
CA GLY A 650 -14.15 12.97 -6.34
C GLY A 650 -14.63 11.60 -5.89
N LEU A 651 -14.64 10.65 -6.83
CA LEU A 651 -14.78 9.22 -6.58
C LEU A 651 -13.65 8.45 -7.28
N ALA A 652 -13.13 7.42 -6.63
CA ALA A 652 -12.16 6.49 -7.21
C ALA A 652 -12.53 5.05 -6.85
N TYR A 653 -12.55 4.15 -7.82
CA TYR A 653 -12.85 2.74 -7.62
C TYR A 653 -11.77 1.83 -8.18
N LYS A 654 -11.19 0.99 -7.32
CA LYS A 654 -10.23 -0.06 -7.69
C LYS A 654 -10.98 -1.26 -8.26
N VAL A 655 -10.99 -1.38 -9.59
CA VAL A 655 -11.68 -2.44 -10.35
C VAL A 655 -10.90 -3.76 -10.29
N VAL A 656 -9.57 -3.68 -10.32
CA VAL A 656 -8.67 -4.85 -10.20
C VAL A 656 -7.53 -4.49 -9.26
N SER A 657 -7.21 -5.39 -8.32
CA SER A 657 -6.08 -5.24 -7.38
C SER A 657 -5.44 -6.60 -7.10
N THR A 658 -4.43 -6.95 -7.90
CA THR A 658 -3.68 -8.21 -7.80
C THR A 658 -2.20 -7.93 -7.50
N PRO A 659 -1.36 -8.95 -7.20
CA PRO A 659 0.08 -8.79 -7.06
C PRO A 659 0.78 -8.15 -8.29
N LEU A 660 0.31 -8.46 -9.50
CA LEU A 660 0.93 -8.04 -10.76
C LEU A 660 0.23 -6.86 -11.45
N VAL A 661 -1.08 -6.75 -11.34
CA VAL A 661 -1.90 -5.75 -12.06
C VAL A 661 -2.82 -5.00 -11.10
N GLN A 662 -2.87 -3.68 -11.23
CA GLN A 662 -3.90 -2.83 -10.62
C GLN A 662 -4.61 -2.02 -11.71
N LEU A 663 -5.93 -1.84 -11.59
CA LEU A 663 -6.74 -1.01 -12.47
C LEU A 663 -7.73 -0.22 -11.62
N GLN A 664 -7.74 1.11 -11.78
CA GLN A 664 -8.70 1.99 -11.12
C GLN A 664 -9.32 3.01 -12.07
N VAL A 665 -10.60 3.31 -11.84
CA VAL A 665 -11.37 4.34 -12.55
C VAL A 665 -11.68 5.46 -11.57
N ILE A 666 -11.50 6.70 -12.00
CA ILE A 666 -11.53 7.91 -11.18
C ILE A 666 -12.44 8.93 -11.87
N THR A 667 -13.29 9.61 -11.11
CA THR A 667 -14.16 10.66 -11.62
C THR A 667 -14.19 11.83 -10.64
N ASP A 668 -13.80 13.02 -11.09
CA ASP A 668 -13.89 14.24 -10.30
C ASP A 668 -14.85 15.23 -10.97
N LEU A 669 -15.57 15.98 -10.15
CA LEU A 669 -16.46 17.08 -10.53
C LEU A 669 -15.93 18.34 -9.84
N ASN A 670 -15.60 19.37 -10.62
CA ASN A 670 -15.14 20.66 -10.13
C ASN A 670 -16.14 21.77 -10.45
N ARG A 671 -16.51 22.58 -9.46
CA ARG A 671 -17.37 23.75 -9.62
C ARG A 671 -16.67 24.97 -9.03
N GLU A 672 -16.35 25.93 -9.89
CA GLU A 672 -15.90 27.26 -9.47
C GLU A 672 -17.11 28.13 -9.11
N ILE A 673 -17.01 28.91 -8.03
CA ILE A 673 -18.11 29.66 -7.41
C ILE A 673 -17.61 31.06 -7.04
N VAL A 674 -17.52 31.95 -8.04
CA VAL A 674 -16.99 33.33 -7.85
C VAL A 674 -17.93 34.43 -8.32
N LYS A 675 -19.06 34.08 -8.96
CA LYS A 675 -19.95 35.04 -9.61
C LYS A 675 -21.24 35.26 -8.82
N ASN A 676 -21.84 36.44 -9.02
CA ASN A 676 -23.18 36.74 -8.58
C ASN A 676 -24.17 36.38 -9.71
N SER A 677 -24.93 35.30 -9.56
CA SER A 677 -25.90 34.82 -10.57
C SER A 677 -27.07 35.78 -10.89
N PHE A 678 -27.08 36.99 -10.29
CA PHE A 678 -28.10 38.03 -10.49
C PHE A 678 -27.53 39.32 -11.10
N THR A 679 -26.28 39.67 -10.81
CA THR A 679 -25.65 40.92 -11.29
C THR A 679 -24.59 40.69 -12.37
N GLY A 680 -24.12 39.45 -12.55
CA GLY A 680 -23.02 39.09 -13.44
C GLY A 680 -21.64 39.56 -12.97
N ARG A 681 -21.55 40.23 -11.82
CA ARG A 681 -20.28 40.66 -11.21
C ARG A 681 -19.71 39.56 -10.31
N PRO A 682 -18.39 39.54 -10.03
CA PRO A 682 -17.83 38.66 -9.03
C PRO A 682 -18.26 39.04 -7.60
N ASP A 683 -18.46 38.05 -6.73
CA ASP A 683 -18.73 38.23 -5.29
C ASP A 683 -17.58 37.58 -4.47
N PRO A 684 -17.27 38.06 -3.25
CA PRO A 684 -16.38 37.33 -2.32
C PRO A 684 -16.92 35.94 -1.99
N PHE A 685 -16.05 34.96 -1.70
CA PHE A 685 -16.42 33.54 -1.65
C PHE A 685 -17.60 33.20 -0.71
N TRP A 686 -17.73 33.92 0.43
CA TRP A 686 -18.81 33.70 1.39
C TRP A 686 -20.16 34.23 0.89
N GLU A 687 -20.16 35.24 0.03
CA GLU A 687 -21.34 35.76 -0.67
C GLU A 687 -21.63 34.91 -1.91
N ALA A 688 -20.63 34.62 -2.74
CA ALA A 688 -20.75 33.77 -3.93
C ALA A 688 -21.34 32.38 -3.62
N PHE A 689 -20.96 31.77 -2.50
CA PHE A 689 -21.55 30.50 -2.04
C PHE A 689 -23.06 30.58 -1.82
N TYR A 690 -23.61 31.74 -1.47
CA TYR A 690 -25.05 31.96 -1.39
C TYR A 690 -25.65 32.47 -2.71
N THR A 691 -25.05 33.49 -3.32
CA THR A 691 -25.61 34.21 -4.49
C THR A 691 -25.50 33.43 -5.80
N ASP A 692 -24.54 32.50 -5.92
CA ASP A 692 -24.47 31.57 -7.04
C ASP A 692 -25.14 30.23 -6.72
N LEU A 693 -24.60 29.46 -5.77
CA LEU A 693 -24.97 28.05 -5.60
C LEU A 693 -26.37 27.85 -4.98
N ILE A 694 -26.75 28.67 -3.99
CA ILE A 694 -27.96 28.43 -3.17
C ILE A 694 -29.16 29.25 -3.66
N LYS A 695 -28.96 30.52 -4.02
CA LYS A 695 -30.05 31.47 -4.29
C LYS A 695 -30.62 31.26 -5.70
N MET A 696 -31.94 31.10 -5.77
CA MET A 696 -32.67 30.87 -7.03
C MET A 696 -33.23 32.18 -7.61
N LYS A 697 -33.40 32.23 -8.93
CA LYS A 697 -34.08 33.34 -9.63
C LYS A 697 -35.59 33.25 -9.39
N GLU A 698 -36.30 34.38 -9.44
CA GLU A 698 -37.66 34.53 -8.88
C GLU A 698 -38.71 33.58 -9.52
N ASP A 699 -38.59 33.31 -10.83
CA ASP A 699 -39.44 32.37 -11.58
C ASP A 699 -38.80 30.97 -11.81
N GLN A 700 -37.62 30.70 -11.26
CA GLN A 700 -36.82 29.50 -11.59
C GLN A 700 -37.22 28.28 -10.75
N THR A 701 -37.42 27.12 -11.38
CA THR A 701 -37.66 25.85 -10.67
C THR A 701 -36.37 25.21 -10.15
N TYR A 702 -36.49 24.33 -9.14
CA TYR A 702 -35.37 23.54 -8.62
C TYR A 702 -34.67 22.70 -9.71
N TRP A 703 -35.43 22.16 -10.67
CA TRP A 703 -34.88 21.36 -11.77
C TRP A 703 -34.13 22.23 -12.79
N GLU A 704 -34.59 23.45 -13.06
CA GLU A 704 -33.85 24.39 -13.91
C GLU A 704 -32.57 24.87 -13.23
N LYS A 705 -32.61 25.20 -11.94
CA LYS A 705 -31.38 25.56 -11.19
C LYS A 705 -30.38 24.41 -11.16
N PHE A 706 -30.82 23.18 -10.91
CA PHE A 706 -29.95 22.01 -10.95
C PHE A 706 -29.35 21.75 -12.36
N ASN A 707 -30.12 21.95 -13.43
CA ASN A 707 -29.63 21.84 -14.81
C ASN A 707 -28.74 23.02 -15.25
N GLU A 708 -28.88 24.21 -14.66
CA GLU A 708 -27.90 25.30 -14.80
C GLU A 708 -26.59 24.90 -14.11
N GLU A 709 -26.61 24.55 -12.82
CA GLU A 709 -25.42 24.16 -12.06
C GLU A 709 -24.65 22.99 -12.69
N LEU A 710 -25.35 21.96 -13.18
CA LEU A 710 -24.70 20.80 -13.85
C LEU A 710 -23.93 21.17 -15.12
N ARG A 711 -24.24 22.29 -15.79
CA ARG A 711 -23.49 22.77 -16.95
C ARG A 711 -22.24 23.56 -16.57
N GLU A 712 -22.19 24.04 -15.33
CA GLU A 712 -21.06 24.80 -14.77
C GLU A 712 -20.05 23.89 -14.04
N VAL A 713 -20.37 22.60 -13.93
CA VAL A 713 -19.47 21.58 -13.40
C VAL A 713 -18.52 21.12 -14.51
N ILE A 714 -17.23 21.33 -14.31
CA ILE A 714 -16.18 20.68 -15.10
C ILE A 714 -16.12 19.22 -14.66
N ALA A 715 -16.34 18.31 -15.59
CA ALA A 715 -16.33 16.87 -15.35
C ALA A 715 -15.00 16.25 -15.84
N HIS A 716 -14.35 15.49 -14.97
CA HIS A 716 -13.07 14.84 -15.22
C HIS A 716 -13.23 13.33 -15.03
N VAL A 717 -12.73 12.53 -15.99
CA VAL A 717 -12.74 11.06 -15.92
C VAL A 717 -11.34 10.55 -16.23
N GLY A 718 -10.79 9.73 -15.34
CA GLY A 718 -9.46 9.13 -15.46
C GLY A 718 -9.46 7.62 -15.29
N VAL A 719 -8.55 6.94 -15.97
CA VAL A 719 -8.27 5.50 -15.80
C VAL A 719 -6.77 5.33 -15.57
N GLU A 720 -6.39 4.73 -14.44
CA GLU A 720 -5.00 4.38 -14.11
C GLU A 720 -4.83 2.87 -14.10
N PHE A 721 -3.90 2.37 -14.93
CA PHE A 721 -3.47 0.97 -14.97
C PHE A 721 -2.01 0.87 -14.52
N TRP A 722 -1.72 -0.01 -13.58
CA TRP A 722 -0.37 -0.32 -13.11
C TRP A 722 0.01 -1.77 -13.41
N TYR A 723 1.21 -1.97 -13.94
CA TYR A 723 1.86 -3.27 -14.10
C TYR A 723 3.10 -3.37 -13.21
N ALA A 724 3.17 -4.44 -12.40
CA ALA A 724 4.23 -4.77 -11.45
C ALA A 724 4.62 -3.65 -10.46
N ASN A 725 3.71 -2.68 -10.23
CA ASN A 725 3.99 -1.41 -9.52
C ASN A 725 5.18 -0.61 -10.10
N PHE A 726 5.56 -0.88 -11.36
CA PHE A 726 6.70 -0.30 -12.05
C PHE A 726 6.26 0.61 -13.21
N LEU A 727 5.32 0.14 -14.03
CA LEU A 727 4.81 0.84 -15.22
C LEU A 727 3.37 1.29 -14.97
N ALA A 728 3.09 2.59 -15.15
CA ALA A 728 1.74 3.14 -15.17
C ALA A 728 1.35 3.58 -16.58
N LEU A 729 0.13 3.23 -17.00
CA LEU A 729 -0.53 3.76 -18.20
C LEU A 729 -1.80 4.50 -17.77
N ARG A 730 -2.00 5.70 -18.32
CA ARG A 730 -3.10 6.58 -17.92
C ARG A 730 -3.80 7.16 -19.14
N LEU A 731 -5.12 7.20 -19.06
CA LEU A 731 -5.99 7.87 -20.01
C LEU A 731 -6.95 8.76 -19.23
N GLY A 732 -7.19 9.97 -19.72
CA GLY A 732 -8.14 10.89 -19.12
C GLY A 732 -8.96 11.65 -20.16
N TYR A 733 -10.14 12.09 -19.74
CA TYR A 733 -11.03 12.97 -20.47
C TYR A 733 -11.58 14.07 -19.55
N MET A 734 -11.45 15.32 -19.98
CA MET A 734 -12.06 16.50 -19.34
C MET A 734 -13.18 17.04 -20.23
N HIS A 735 -14.26 17.49 -19.60
CA HIS A 735 -15.41 18.09 -20.24
C HIS A 735 -15.87 19.34 -19.48
N ASP A 736 -15.90 20.47 -20.19
CA ASP A 736 -16.30 21.79 -19.72
C ASP A 736 -17.12 22.47 -20.84
N ASP A 737 -18.44 22.56 -20.62
CA ASP A 737 -19.38 23.11 -21.60
C ASP A 737 -19.44 24.65 -21.61
N ILE A 738 -19.10 25.32 -20.50
CA ILE A 738 -19.11 26.80 -20.41
C ILE A 738 -17.80 27.42 -20.92
N GLY A 739 -16.66 26.84 -20.57
CA GLY A 739 -15.35 27.23 -21.11
C GLY A 739 -15.07 26.70 -22.52
N TYR A 740 -15.99 25.89 -23.09
CA TYR A 740 -15.84 25.24 -24.40
C TYR A 740 -14.53 24.43 -24.51
N ARG A 741 -14.26 23.59 -23.51
CA ARG A 741 -13.05 22.76 -23.43
C ARG A 741 -13.39 21.28 -23.33
N LYS A 742 -12.83 20.47 -24.23
CA LYS A 742 -12.93 19.01 -24.21
C LYS A 742 -11.55 18.46 -24.52
N GLU A 743 -10.87 17.94 -23.50
CA GLU A 743 -9.44 17.59 -23.56
C GLU A 743 -9.27 16.10 -23.28
N ILE A 744 -8.50 15.41 -24.13
CA ILE A 744 -8.06 14.02 -23.89
C ILE A 744 -6.61 14.07 -23.43
N SER A 745 -6.30 13.42 -22.31
CA SER A 745 -4.94 13.31 -21.79
C SER A 745 -4.45 11.86 -21.84
N ILE A 746 -3.16 11.69 -22.12
CA ILE A 746 -2.48 10.38 -22.03
C ILE A 746 -1.28 10.54 -21.10
N GLY A 747 -1.08 9.59 -20.19
CA GLY A 747 0.04 9.60 -19.24
C GLY A 747 0.80 8.28 -19.21
N LEU A 748 2.11 8.38 -18.95
CA LEU A 748 3.04 7.28 -18.75
C LEU A 748 3.78 7.52 -17.43
N GLY A 749 3.83 6.53 -16.55
CA GLY A 749 4.61 6.57 -15.30
C GLY A 749 5.60 5.42 -15.22
N LEU A 750 6.77 5.70 -14.65
CA LEU A 750 7.85 4.74 -14.41
C LEU A 750 8.36 4.90 -12.97
N SER A 751 8.19 3.86 -12.15
CA SER A 751 8.57 3.83 -10.74
C SER A 751 9.64 2.78 -10.48
N TYR A 752 10.80 3.19 -9.96
CA TYR A 752 11.90 2.29 -9.62
C TYR A 752 12.49 2.63 -8.25
N GLY A 753 12.28 1.73 -7.29
CA GLY A 753 12.66 1.94 -5.89
C GLY A 753 12.03 3.23 -5.34
N ASN A 754 12.89 4.14 -4.89
CA ASN A 754 12.49 5.42 -4.30
C ASN A 754 12.18 6.52 -5.33
N LEU A 755 12.44 6.30 -6.62
CA LEU A 755 12.25 7.31 -7.67
C LEU A 755 11.02 6.98 -8.51
N SER A 756 10.25 7.99 -8.92
CA SER A 756 9.19 7.86 -9.93
C SER A 756 9.23 9.03 -10.90
N PHE A 757 9.05 8.75 -12.18
CA PHE A 757 8.98 9.71 -13.27
C PHE A 757 7.63 9.58 -13.97
N ASP A 758 6.93 10.69 -14.14
CA ASP A 758 5.66 10.74 -14.86
C ASP A 758 5.74 11.75 -16.01
N GLY A 759 5.30 11.33 -17.19
CA GLY A 759 5.10 12.18 -18.36
C GLY A 759 3.64 12.15 -18.78
N SER A 760 3.11 13.28 -19.24
CA SER A 760 1.75 13.35 -19.80
C SER A 760 1.65 14.33 -20.97
N TYR A 761 0.67 14.09 -21.82
CA TYR A 761 0.39 14.86 -23.04
C TYR A 761 -1.11 15.19 -23.14
N ILE A 762 -1.43 16.42 -23.55
CA ILE A 762 -2.82 16.91 -23.71
C ILE A 762 -3.17 17.13 -25.19
N HIS A 763 -4.30 16.55 -25.60
CA HIS A 763 -4.88 16.69 -26.92
C HIS A 763 -6.29 17.32 -26.85
N SER A 764 -6.44 18.53 -27.39
CA SER A 764 -7.74 19.16 -27.63
C SER A 764 -8.14 19.01 -29.11
N PRO A 765 -9.36 18.57 -29.46
CA PRO A 765 -9.84 18.49 -30.84
C PRO A 765 -9.93 19.87 -31.52
N LYS A 766 -9.75 19.90 -32.85
CA LYS A 766 -9.58 21.13 -33.65
C LYS A 766 -10.80 22.07 -33.73
N GLU A 767 -11.95 21.67 -33.20
CA GLU A 767 -13.19 22.46 -33.24
C GLU A 767 -13.46 23.22 -31.93
N MET A 768 -12.55 23.12 -30.95
CA MET A 768 -12.67 23.73 -29.61
C MET A 768 -11.37 24.44 -29.20
N SER A 769 -11.26 24.89 -27.94
CA SER A 769 -10.11 25.66 -27.47
C SER A 769 -8.77 24.92 -27.67
N VAL A 770 -7.90 25.49 -28.52
CA VAL A 770 -6.59 24.91 -28.86
C VAL A 770 -5.49 25.27 -27.85
N ALA A 771 -5.79 26.06 -26.81
CA ALA A 771 -4.79 26.67 -25.93
C ALA A 771 -3.84 25.68 -25.25
N ARG A 772 -4.39 24.55 -24.76
CA ARG A 772 -3.62 23.46 -24.11
C ARG A 772 -3.22 22.34 -25.08
N HIS A 773 -3.56 22.43 -26.37
CA HIS A 773 -3.22 21.42 -27.36
C HIS A 773 -1.70 21.29 -27.51
N GLY A 774 -1.18 20.08 -27.39
CA GLY A 774 0.25 19.82 -27.54
C GLY A 774 1.08 20.04 -26.28
N GLN A 775 0.45 20.35 -25.13
CA GLN A 775 1.16 20.45 -23.85
C GLN A 775 1.76 19.10 -23.46
N TRP A 776 3.06 19.14 -23.15
CA TRP A 776 3.78 18.09 -22.44
C TRP A 776 4.06 18.55 -21.02
N ARG A 777 3.74 17.70 -20.04
CA ARG A 777 4.03 17.93 -18.62
C ARG A 777 4.86 16.80 -18.06
N ILE A 778 5.83 17.13 -17.21
CA ILE A 778 6.78 16.18 -16.62
C ILE A 778 6.74 16.30 -15.09
N SER A 779 6.91 15.19 -14.38
CA SER A 779 7.13 15.15 -12.94
C SER A 779 8.20 14.15 -12.54
N LEU A 780 8.95 14.51 -11.50
CA LEU A 780 9.87 13.63 -10.79
C LEU A 780 9.47 13.61 -9.32
N LEU A 781 9.25 12.42 -8.77
CA LEU A 781 8.92 12.17 -7.37
C LEU A 781 10.03 11.32 -6.73
N LEU A 782 10.53 11.75 -5.58
CA LEU A 782 11.53 11.06 -4.77
C LEU A 782 10.94 10.74 -3.39
N LYS A 783 11.13 9.51 -2.94
CA LYS A 783 10.77 9.01 -1.60
C LYS A 783 12.02 8.84 -0.73
N ILE A 784 11.97 9.17 0.56
CA ILE A 784 13.10 9.11 1.51
C ILE A 784 12.64 8.57 2.87
#